data_AF-A0A1E4RIV8-F1
#
_entry.id   AF-A0A1E4RIV8-F1
#
_cell.length_a   1.000
_cell.length_b   1.000
_cell.length_c   1.000
_cell.angle_alpha   90.00
_cell.angle_beta   90.00
_cell.angle_gamma   90.00
#
_symmetry.space_group_name_H-M   'P 1'
#
loop_
_entity.id
_entity.type
_entity.pdbx_description
1 polymer ?
#
loop_
_entity_poly.entity_id
_entity_poly.type
_entity_poly.pdbx_seq_one_letter_code
_entity_poly.pdbx_strand_id
1 'polypeptide(L)'
;MSTPSLSDAYSVATLPRITDVPLESKVTLPTITSTDTSIIDVGVSKSIISSYLLKPTPKLIWSYPLSPSTIVDCMDVCVKADGEDKIYAIGLTERKNNKLLVIDKVGNGNKIEQINSKTEIKVGGKITNLKVINGYIYVIYEKGSIELYKINQEEVEKIEFENEFNHFDKVEYSKFINEKELLVITKKNTTYHYKIFQLEMKQTKEIINQSIKETNSKLIFSIYSNTLYKLSNETISSVSTTNFKKVLKSMNISNIITKDCKISMHTPSLERILLSIDKSIYLVNFKFESLLAQQTNQGESLINQVIHTKGDSINTRNTFAIFSENNERLNNTDLKILQVNVGVNKLNECLGKKIDKAEEVELQGIPNLLSQDLEKEDKEQIKQMNKVYQSLEKLSKKADLAKFDKSLLEFFKNGHAGNVYDEETDLVIDENFINQVVKLIFRLDNNQLCFQNNQFIPEASLRYLLSHPCYPYEYTIGILKLFKDFKQESLLANLIKESTSIKLEELSKQLVYESIDENFAVLQIILTRIIEEYSIIEITSILKKILGQFNKIEIDLINSLIKLNSFESLQLIQVIIDIGGLFNWNTNIIESLTEFINDKIESLIENSFNLTLTNQAILQTTSQTKKSKKKNLDNIISNDLHQQQQLDSILTITNNSSKKIHLGEDGIEISKKVPKYSIEKLVL
;
A
#
# COMPACT_ATOMS: atom_id res chain seq x y z
N MET A 1 -16.31 -1.23 -8.92
CA MET A 1 -16.36 -2.10 -7.71
C MET A 1 -16.72 -1.21 -6.53
N SER A 2 -17.71 -1.56 -5.71
CA SER A 2 -18.06 -0.75 -4.53
C SER A 2 -17.03 -0.98 -3.44
N THR A 3 -16.26 0.04 -3.09
CA THR A 3 -15.38 0.01 -1.92
C THR A 3 -16.23 -0.03 -0.64
N PRO A 4 -15.80 -0.76 0.41
CA PRO A 4 -16.44 -0.65 1.72
C PRO A 4 -16.43 0.81 2.18
N SER A 5 -17.54 1.28 2.73
CA SER A 5 -17.73 2.68 3.07
C SER A 5 -18.76 2.86 4.19
N LEU A 6 -18.61 3.96 4.92
CA LEU A 6 -19.60 4.47 5.86
C LEU A 6 -20.30 5.65 5.17
N SER A 7 -21.63 5.61 5.10
CA SER A 7 -22.44 6.67 4.50
C SER A 7 -22.70 7.82 5.48
N ASP A 8 -23.33 8.90 5.02
CA ASP A 8 -23.74 9.97 5.92
C ASP A 8 -24.83 9.50 6.90
N ALA A 9 -24.66 9.85 8.17
CA ALA A 9 -25.61 9.53 9.21
C ALA A 9 -26.83 10.47 9.15
N TYR A 10 -28.04 9.92 9.26
CA TYR A 10 -29.28 10.71 9.38
C TYR A 10 -29.89 10.57 10.76
N SER A 11 -30.45 11.66 11.29
CA SER A 11 -31.08 11.72 12.61
C SER A 11 -32.50 11.16 12.57
N VAL A 12 -32.81 10.26 13.51
CA VAL A 12 -34.14 9.68 13.70
C VAL A 12 -34.93 10.46 14.73
N ALA A 13 -34.31 10.72 15.88
CA ALA A 13 -34.95 11.38 17.01
C ALA A 13 -33.94 12.13 17.87
N THR A 14 -34.31 13.31 18.33
CA THR A 14 -33.58 14.06 19.37
C THR A 14 -34.10 13.60 20.74
N LEU A 15 -33.21 13.08 21.58
CA LEU A 15 -33.58 12.56 22.89
C LEU A 15 -33.67 13.69 23.92
N PRO A 16 -34.51 13.55 24.95
CA PRO A 16 -34.61 14.52 26.03
C PRO A 16 -33.29 14.67 26.79
N ARG A 17 -33.05 15.88 27.30
CA ARG A 17 -31.85 16.25 28.05
C ARG A 17 -31.84 15.56 29.40
N ILE A 18 -31.16 14.42 29.48
CA ILE A 18 -30.99 13.68 30.72
C ILE A 18 -29.49 13.63 31.04
N THR A 19 -29.08 14.39 32.05
CA THR A 19 -27.67 14.50 32.47
C THR A 19 -27.24 13.37 33.40
N ASP A 20 -28.17 12.82 34.19
CA ASP A 20 -27.84 11.86 35.26
C ASP A 20 -27.65 10.42 34.77
N VAL A 21 -27.88 10.15 33.48
CA VAL A 21 -27.90 8.80 32.91
C VAL A 21 -26.74 8.67 31.91
N PRO A 22 -25.86 7.66 32.05
CA PRO A 22 -24.77 7.44 31.10
C PRO A 22 -25.33 7.11 29.71
N LEU A 23 -24.56 7.44 28.67
CA LEU A 23 -24.98 7.28 27.27
C LEU A 23 -25.47 5.86 26.94
N GLU A 24 -24.83 4.84 27.53
CA GLU A 24 -25.17 3.42 27.38
C GLU A 24 -26.59 3.05 27.86
N SER A 25 -27.14 3.76 28.85
CA SER A 25 -28.48 3.46 29.41
C SER A 25 -29.54 4.52 29.09
N LYS A 26 -29.20 5.51 28.25
CA LYS A 26 -30.18 6.49 27.76
C LYS A 26 -31.16 5.88 26.76
N VAL A 27 -30.68 4.97 25.91
CA VAL A 27 -31.44 4.35 24.83
C VAL A 27 -31.30 2.84 24.87
N THR A 28 -32.43 2.15 24.79
CA THR A 28 -32.48 0.70 24.61
C THR A 28 -33.23 0.38 23.32
N LEU A 29 -32.67 -0.52 22.52
CA LEU A 29 -33.26 -1.00 21.26
C LEU A 29 -33.54 -2.51 21.38
N PRO A 30 -34.63 -3.00 20.77
CA PRO A 30 -34.91 -4.42 20.67
C PRO A 30 -34.07 -5.05 19.58
N THR A 31 -33.94 -6.37 19.58
CA THR A 31 -33.06 -7.06 18.63
C THR A 31 -33.64 -7.05 17.21
N ILE A 32 -33.25 -6.06 16.40
CA ILE A 32 -33.52 -6.01 14.96
C ILE A 32 -32.77 -7.12 14.19
N THR A 33 -33.51 -7.95 13.45
CA THR A 33 -32.97 -9.08 12.67
C THR A 33 -32.85 -8.82 11.17
N SER A 34 -33.63 -7.88 10.62
CA SER A 34 -33.70 -7.62 9.17
C SER A 34 -33.23 -6.22 8.78
N THR A 35 -32.47 -6.15 7.69
CA THR A 35 -31.99 -4.90 7.05
C THR A 35 -33.09 -4.11 6.36
N ASP A 36 -34.24 -4.73 6.08
CA ASP A 36 -35.35 -4.09 5.36
C ASP A 36 -36.42 -3.51 6.29
N THR A 37 -36.13 -3.45 7.60
CA THR A 37 -37.05 -2.91 8.59
C THR A 37 -37.39 -1.45 8.31
N SER A 38 -38.68 -1.18 8.15
CA SER A 38 -39.21 0.18 7.97
C SER A 38 -39.48 0.86 9.30
N ILE A 39 -39.64 0.11 10.39
CA ILE A 39 -39.99 0.61 11.72
C ILE A 39 -38.89 0.21 12.71
N ILE A 40 -38.47 1.17 13.55
CA ILE A 40 -37.61 0.92 14.71
C ILE A 40 -38.38 1.26 15.98
N ASP A 41 -38.35 0.35 16.93
CA ASP A 41 -38.89 0.55 18.26
C ASP A 41 -37.74 0.98 19.21
N VAL A 42 -37.96 2.02 20.02
CA VAL A 42 -36.93 2.68 20.85
C VAL A 42 -37.49 2.92 22.25
N GLY A 43 -36.77 2.41 23.25
CA GLY A 43 -37.00 2.74 24.66
C GLY A 43 -36.06 3.86 25.10
N VAL A 44 -36.63 4.99 25.54
CA VAL A 44 -35.88 6.14 26.05
C VAL A 44 -36.09 6.23 27.56
N SER A 45 -35.01 6.03 28.32
CA SER A 45 -35.02 6.11 29.78
C SER A 45 -35.57 7.46 30.26
N LYS A 46 -36.34 7.45 31.35
CA LYS A 46 -37.02 8.60 31.97
C LYS A 46 -38.00 9.37 31.05
N SER A 47 -38.39 8.81 29.90
CA SER A 47 -39.20 9.53 28.92
C SER A 47 -40.31 8.69 28.32
N ILE A 48 -40.03 7.90 27.28
CA ILE A 48 -41.04 7.23 26.47
C ILE A 48 -40.51 5.93 25.89
N ILE A 49 -41.40 5.00 25.60
CA ILE A 49 -41.19 3.93 24.62
C ILE A 49 -41.86 4.39 23.33
N SER A 50 -41.22 4.21 22.19
CA SER A 50 -41.66 4.81 20.93
C SER A 50 -41.37 3.94 19.73
N SER A 51 -42.19 4.06 18.69
CA SER A 51 -41.97 3.41 17.39
C SER A 51 -41.81 4.48 16.30
N TYR A 52 -40.72 4.41 15.53
CA TYR A 52 -40.41 5.34 14.45
C TYR A 52 -40.42 4.64 13.09
N LEU A 53 -41.08 5.25 12.09
CA LEU A 53 -40.97 4.87 10.69
C LEU A 53 -39.71 5.51 10.09
N LEU A 54 -38.82 4.75 9.46
CA LEU A 54 -37.57 5.24 8.88
C LEU A 54 -37.71 5.80 7.47
N LYS A 55 -38.53 5.17 6.63
CA LYS A 55 -38.63 5.48 5.18
C LYS A 55 -40.02 6.05 4.87
N PRO A 56 -40.12 7.13 4.05
CA PRO A 56 -39.02 7.89 3.42
C PRO A 56 -38.31 8.86 4.38
N THR A 57 -38.96 9.29 5.46
CA THR A 57 -38.42 10.20 6.47
C THR A 57 -38.79 9.71 7.86
N PRO A 58 -37.88 9.81 8.87
CA PRO A 58 -38.16 9.49 10.26
C PRO A 58 -39.45 10.14 10.78
N LYS A 59 -40.44 9.33 11.19
CA LYS A 59 -41.68 9.81 11.81
C LYS A 59 -42.07 8.95 13.00
N LEU A 60 -42.46 9.59 14.10
CA LEU A 60 -43.03 8.90 15.26
C LEU A 60 -44.42 8.36 14.90
N ILE A 61 -44.60 7.05 15.01
CA ILE A 61 -45.88 6.36 14.79
C ILE A 61 -46.61 6.19 16.12
N TRP A 62 -45.85 5.80 17.15
CA TRP A 62 -46.39 5.42 18.44
C TRP A 62 -45.51 5.91 19.57
N SER A 63 -46.11 6.24 20.71
CA SER A 63 -45.39 6.49 21.95
C SER A 63 -46.20 6.09 23.18
N TYR A 64 -45.54 5.47 24.15
CA TYR A 64 -46.04 5.19 25.47
C TYR A 64 -45.21 5.95 26.52
N PRO A 65 -45.82 6.81 27.33
CA PRO A 65 -45.10 7.60 28.32
C PRO A 65 -44.63 6.76 29.50
N LEU A 66 -43.41 7.02 29.95
CA LEU A 66 -42.81 6.45 31.14
C LEU A 66 -42.68 7.50 32.24
N SER A 67 -42.57 7.04 33.49
CA SER A 67 -42.31 7.94 34.61
C SER A 67 -40.91 8.55 34.50
N PRO A 68 -40.71 9.84 34.89
CA PRO A 68 -39.38 10.45 34.87
C PRO A 68 -38.37 9.78 35.81
N SER A 69 -38.82 8.88 36.71
CA SER A 69 -37.96 8.07 37.57
C SER A 69 -37.61 6.68 37.03
N THR A 70 -38.21 6.23 35.92
CA THR A 70 -37.97 4.89 35.37
C THR A 70 -36.80 4.86 34.40
N ILE A 71 -35.90 3.90 34.57
CA ILE A 71 -34.83 3.58 33.64
C ILE A 71 -35.26 2.35 32.84
N VAL A 72 -35.11 2.39 31.52
CA VAL A 72 -35.34 1.22 30.66
C VAL A 72 -34.01 0.48 30.56
N ASP A 73 -33.96 -0.75 31.04
CA ASP A 73 -32.72 -1.54 31.04
C ASP A 73 -32.59 -2.43 29.81
N CYS A 74 -33.70 -3.00 29.36
CA CYS A 74 -33.76 -3.84 28.16
C CYS A 74 -35.18 -3.87 27.60
N MET A 75 -35.30 -4.18 26.31
CA MET A 75 -36.56 -4.23 25.59
C MET A 75 -36.50 -5.29 24.50
N ASP A 76 -37.60 -6.00 24.29
CA ASP A 76 -37.79 -6.86 23.12
C ASP A 76 -39.20 -6.71 22.55
N VAL A 77 -39.35 -6.93 21.25
CA VAL A 77 -40.61 -6.76 20.51
C VAL A 77 -40.89 -7.97 19.65
N CYS A 78 -42.05 -8.58 19.83
CA CYS A 78 -42.51 -9.71 19.03
C CYS A 78 -43.74 -9.30 18.21
N VAL A 79 -43.69 -9.55 16.89
CA VAL A 79 -44.83 -9.37 15.99
C VAL A 79 -45.64 -10.67 15.99
N LYS A 80 -46.94 -10.61 16.27
CA LYS A 80 -47.81 -11.80 16.19
C LYS A 80 -48.03 -12.19 14.73
N ALA A 81 -48.48 -13.43 14.51
CA ALA A 81 -48.62 -14.04 13.17
C ALA A 81 -49.45 -13.22 12.16
N ASP A 82 -50.33 -12.33 12.64
CA ASP A 82 -51.19 -11.47 11.81
C ASP A 82 -50.50 -10.16 11.34
N GLY A 83 -49.21 -9.97 11.66
CA GLY A 83 -48.36 -8.92 11.07
C GLY A 83 -48.56 -7.50 11.61
N GLU A 84 -49.74 -7.17 12.15
CA GLU A 84 -50.05 -5.83 12.68
C GLU A 84 -49.93 -5.73 14.20
N ASP A 85 -50.08 -6.83 14.92
CA ASP A 85 -50.03 -6.85 16.39
C ASP A 85 -48.60 -7.01 16.92
N LYS A 86 -48.24 -6.18 17.91
CA LYS A 86 -46.92 -6.18 18.54
C LYS A 86 -47.04 -6.35 20.06
N ILE A 87 -46.26 -7.27 20.61
CA ILE A 87 -46.05 -7.38 22.05
C ILE A 87 -44.70 -6.74 22.38
N TYR A 88 -44.72 -5.77 23.29
CA TYR A 88 -43.51 -5.17 23.87
C TYR A 88 -43.27 -5.78 25.25
N ALA A 89 -42.08 -6.34 25.48
CA ALA A 89 -41.63 -6.77 26.79
C ALA A 89 -40.44 -5.92 27.25
N ILE A 90 -40.55 -5.31 28.42
CA ILE A 90 -39.67 -4.20 28.83
C ILE A 90 -39.24 -4.39 30.28
N GLY A 91 -37.93 -4.36 30.51
CA GLY A 91 -37.35 -4.36 31.85
C GLY A 91 -37.17 -2.93 32.35
N LEU A 92 -37.81 -2.60 33.46
CA LEU A 92 -37.80 -1.26 34.06
C LEU A 92 -37.20 -1.29 35.46
N THR A 93 -36.39 -0.29 35.78
CA THR A 93 -35.91 -0.03 37.14
C THR A 93 -36.40 1.33 37.64
N GLU A 94 -37.10 1.35 38.77
CA GLU A 94 -37.64 2.55 39.41
C GLU A 94 -37.25 2.60 40.89
N ARG A 95 -36.35 3.53 41.27
CA ARG A 95 -35.92 3.73 42.67
C ARG A 95 -35.57 2.42 43.42
N LYS A 96 -34.86 1.50 42.74
CA LYS A 96 -34.45 0.15 43.19
C LYS A 96 -35.52 -0.96 43.10
N ASN A 97 -36.75 -0.64 42.69
CA ASN A 97 -37.76 -1.63 42.37
C ASN A 97 -37.64 -1.99 40.89
N ASN A 98 -37.44 -3.28 40.59
CA ASN A 98 -37.38 -3.77 39.22
C ASN A 98 -38.75 -4.30 38.81
N LYS A 99 -39.19 -3.98 37.60
CA LYS A 99 -40.50 -4.34 37.05
C LYS A 99 -40.34 -4.89 35.64
N LEU A 100 -41.12 -5.90 35.30
CA LEU A 100 -41.33 -6.34 33.93
C LEU A 100 -42.66 -5.76 33.44
N LEU A 101 -42.61 -4.94 32.40
CA LEU A 101 -43.77 -4.35 31.75
C LEU A 101 -44.02 -5.06 30.42
N VAL A 102 -45.21 -5.62 30.25
CA VAL A 102 -45.66 -6.19 28.97
C VAL A 102 -46.81 -5.35 28.43
N ILE A 103 -46.70 -4.92 27.18
CA ILE A 103 -47.70 -4.12 26.48
C ILE A 103 -48.13 -4.90 25.23
N ASP A 104 -49.41 -5.25 25.15
CA ASP A 104 -50.00 -5.82 23.94
C ASP A 104 -50.64 -4.70 23.11
N LYS A 105 -50.12 -4.50 21.90
CA LYS A 105 -50.58 -3.49 20.95
C LYS A 105 -51.27 -4.19 19.79
N VAL A 106 -52.50 -3.78 19.49
CA VAL A 106 -53.23 -4.22 18.30
C VAL A 106 -53.17 -3.15 17.22
N GLY A 107 -52.70 -3.54 16.05
CA GLY A 107 -52.78 -2.72 14.85
C GLY A 107 -54.15 -2.91 14.21
N ASN A 108 -55.00 -1.88 14.26
CA ASN A 108 -56.15 -1.82 13.36
C ASN A 108 -55.76 -0.83 12.26
N GLY A 109 -55.49 -1.34 11.06
CA GLY A 109 -54.90 -0.67 9.91
C GLY A 109 -55.52 0.63 9.37
N ASN A 110 -56.25 1.44 10.16
CA ASN A 110 -56.54 2.86 9.87
C ASN A 110 -57.03 3.71 11.07
N LYS A 111 -56.96 3.27 12.34
CA LYS A 111 -57.32 4.11 13.50
C LYS A 111 -56.37 3.90 14.68
N ILE A 112 -56.13 5.00 15.40
CA ILE A 112 -55.37 5.17 16.65
C ILE A 112 -55.00 3.83 17.28
N GLU A 113 -53.71 3.54 17.32
CA GLU A 113 -53.16 2.34 17.92
C GLU A 113 -53.58 2.26 19.40
N GLN A 114 -54.43 1.28 19.73
CA GLN A 114 -54.93 1.06 21.07
C GLN A 114 -54.10 -0.01 21.78
N ILE A 115 -53.88 0.20 23.09
CA ILE A 115 -53.23 -0.78 23.97
C ILE A 115 -54.32 -1.74 24.43
N ASN A 116 -54.19 -3.01 24.09
CA ASN A 116 -55.17 -4.04 24.47
C ASN A 116 -55.02 -4.45 25.93
N SER A 117 -53.79 -4.68 26.38
CA SER A 117 -53.50 -5.04 27.76
C SER A 117 -52.14 -4.51 28.20
N LYS A 118 -52.05 -4.22 29.50
CA LYS A 118 -50.84 -3.78 30.17
C LYS A 118 -50.70 -4.58 31.46
N THR A 119 -49.59 -5.29 31.59
CA THR A 119 -49.26 -6.03 32.81
C THR A 119 -47.91 -5.56 33.36
N GLU A 120 -47.87 -5.29 34.66
CA GLU A 120 -46.65 -4.95 35.39
C GLU A 120 -46.40 -5.99 36.47
N ILE A 121 -45.29 -6.72 36.36
CA ILE A 121 -44.85 -7.69 37.37
C ILE A 121 -43.68 -7.09 38.14
N LYS A 122 -43.71 -7.18 39.47
CA LYS A 122 -42.56 -6.84 40.32
C LYS A 122 -41.56 -7.99 40.31
N VAL A 123 -40.30 -7.65 40.12
CA VAL A 123 -39.25 -8.64 39.91
C VAL A 123 -38.10 -8.43 40.92
N GLY A 124 -37.52 -9.53 41.39
CA GLY A 124 -36.54 -9.54 42.48
C GLY A 124 -35.15 -8.99 42.14
N GLY A 125 -34.87 -8.66 40.87
CA GLY A 125 -33.54 -8.22 40.42
C GLY A 125 -33.58 -7.40 39.13
N LYS A 126 -32.50 -6.66 38.88
CA LYS A 126 -32.33 -5.86 37.67
C LYS A 126 -32.25 -6.77 36.44
N ILE A 127 -33.00 -6.46 35.40
CA ILE A 127 -33.05 -7.26 34.17
C ILE A 127 -31.97 -6.76 33.20
N THR A 128 -31.12 -7.66 32.72
CA THR A 128 -30.06 -7.33 31.76
C THR A 128 -30.49 -7.57 30.32
N ASN A 129 -31.31 -8.60 30.07
CA ASN A 129 -31.74 -8.94 28.72
C ASN A 129 -33.07 -9.71 28.76
N LEU A 130 -33.83 -9.57 27.68
CA LEU A 130 -35.18 -10.10 27.51
C LEU A 130 -35.34 -10.67 26.11
N LYS A 131 -36.09 -11.76 25.96
CA LYS A 131 -36.53 -12.23 24.65
C LYS A 131 -37.91 -12.86 24.70
N VAL A 132 -38.77 -12.49 23.75
CA VAL A 132 -40.12 -13.04 23.60
C VAL A 132 -40.13 -14.07 22.47
N ILE A 133 -40.46 -15.32 22.79
CA ILE A 133 -40.52 -16.43 21.82
C ILE A 133 -41.83 -17.17 22.02
N ASN A 134 -42.68 -17.24 20.99
CA ASN A 134 -43.92 -18.03 20.98
C ASN A 134 -44.83 -17.81 22.22
N GLY A 135 -44.93 -16.57 22.69
CA GLY A 135 -45.74 -16.23 23.88
C GLY A 135 -45.05 -16.47 25.24
N TYR A 136 -43.78 -16.84 25.26
CA TYR A 136 -42.95 -16.93 26.47
C TYR A 136 -41.91 -15.82 26.51
N ILE A 137 -41.67 -15.26 27.68
CA ILE A 137 -40.66 -14.22 27.93
C ILE A 137 -39.53 -14.84 28.75
N TYR A 138 -38.33 -14.90 28.17
CA TYR A 138 -37.11 -15.27 28.86
C TYR A 138 -36.50 -14.00 29.46
N VAL A 139 -36.30 -14.00 30.78
CA VAL A 139 -35.77 -12.87 31.56
C VAL A 139 -34.42 -13.26 32.14
N ILE A 140 -33.39 -12.46 31.89
CA ILE A 140 -32.04 -12.66 32.42
C ILE A 140 -31.73 -11.56 33.44
N TYR A 141 -31.40 -11.95 34.66
CA TYR A 141 -31.06 -11.00 35.73
C TYR A 141 -29.57 -10.64 35.76
N GLU A 142 -29.25 -9.51 36.37
CA GLU A 142 -27.85 -9.09 36.64
C GLU A 142 -27.10 -10.14 37.47
N LYS A 143 -27.81 -10.88 38.32
CA LYS A 143 -27.26 -11.99 39.12
C LYS A 143 -26.95 -13.24 38.27
N GLY A 144 -27.41 -13.30 37.02
CA GLY A 144 -27.20 -14.44 36.14
C GLY A 144 -28.26 -15.54 36.22
N SER A 145 -29.32 -15.35 37.03
CA SER A 145 -30.49 -16.23 36.99
C SER A 145 -31.33 -15.97 35.74
N ILE A 146 -31.95 -17.04 35.23
CA ILE A 146 -32.86 -17.01 34.08
C ILE A 146 -34.23 -17.43 34.58
N GLU A 147 -35.26 -16.63 34.29
CA GLU A 147 -36.66 -16.95 34.58
C GLU A 147 -37.49 -16.93 33.30
N LEU A 148 -38.58 -17.70 33.30
CA LEU A 148 -39.52 -17.79 32.18
C LEU A 148 -40.90 -17.36 32.63
N TYR A 149 -41.50 -16.49 31.84
CA TYR A 149 -42.85 -16.00 32.06
C TYR A 149 -43.72 -16.36 30.86
N LYS A 150 -44.93 -16.85 31.09
CA LYS A 150 -45.89 -17.16 30.03
C LYS A 150 -46.90 -16.03 29.92
N ILE A 151 -47.14 -15.58 28.69
CA ILE A 151 -48.18 -14.61 28.38
C ILE A 151 -49.49 -15.37 28.17
N ASN A 152 -50.39 -15.33 29.15
CA ASN A 152 -51.80 -15.63 28.95
C ASN A 152 -52.53 -14.32 28.59
N GLN A 153 -53.71 -14.40 27.95
CA GLN A 153 -54.38 -13.26 27.29
C GLN A 153 -54.50 -11.96 28.15
N GLU A 154 -54.53 -12.07 29.48
CA GLU A 154 -54.58 -10.92 30.40
C GLU A 154 -53.59 -10.98 31.57
N GLU A 155 -52.92 -12.12 31.80
CA GLU A 155 -52.01 -12.33 32.93
C GLU A 155 -50.68 -12.92 32.46
N VAL A 156 -49.59 -12.46 33.09
CA VAL A 156 -48.26 -13.00 32.84
C VAL A 156 -47.87 -13.83 34.07
N GLU A 157 -47.81 -15.15 33.90
CA GLU A 157 -47.51 -16.09 34.98
C GLU A 157 -46.03 -16.48 34.93
N LYS A 158 -45.38 -16.50 36.11
CA LYS A 158 -44.04 -17.06 36.24
C LYS A 158 -44.12 -18.58 36.16
N ILE A 159 -43.36 -19.19 35.27
CA ILE A 159 -43.17 -20.64 35.22
C ILE A 159 -41.87 -20.95 35.95
N GLU A 160 -41.95 -21.84 36.93
CA GLU A 160 -40.76 -22.40 37.58
C GLU A 160 -40.05 -23.35 36.62
N PHE A 161 -38.75 -23.14 36.41
CA PHE A 161 -37.91 -24.10 35.71
C PHE A 161 -37.67 -25.32 36.59
N GLU A 162 -37.59 -26.51 35.99
CA GLU A 162 -37.14 -27.72 36.72
C GLU A 162 -35.70 -27.59 37.24
N ASN A 163 -34.89 -26.69 36.65
CA ASN A 163 -33.53 -26.37 37.08
C ASN A 163 -33.40 -24.86 37.36
N GLU A 164 -33.55 -24.44 38.62
CA GLU A 164 -33.21 -23.09 39.03
C GLU A 164 -31.68 -22.88 39.00
N PHE A 165 -31.20 -22.10 38.04
CA PHE A 165 -29.80 -21.68 38.01
C PHE A 165 -29.59 -20.49 38.95
N ASN A 166 -29.46 -20.78 40.25
CA ASN A 166 -29.06 -19.81 41.26
C ASN A 166 -27.53 -19.67 41.26
N HIS A 167 -27.01 -18.82 40.39
CA HIS A 167 -25.63 -18.38 40.46
C HIS A 167 -25.57 -16.90 40.84
N PHE A 168 -24.56 -16.53 41.62
CA PHE A 168 -24.39 -15.19 42.21
C PHE A 168 -23.31 -14.39 41.47
N ASP A 169 -23.16 -14.63 40.16
CA ASP A 169 -22.12 -14.00 39.36
C ASP A 169 -22.71 -12.86 38.54
N LYS A 170 -22.05 -11.70 38.52
CA LYS A 170 -22.54 -10.53 37.78
C LYS A 170 -22.45 -10.77 36.28
N VAL A 171 -23.55 -10.63 35.55
CA VAL A 171 -23.58 -10.71 34.08
C VAL A 171 -22.95 -9.45 33.50
N GLU A 172 -21.89 -9.60 32.70
CA GLU A 172 -21.31 -8.49 31.92
C GLU A 172 -21.83 -8.45 30.48
N TYR A 173 -22.16 -9.60 29.90
CA TYR A 173 -22.67 -9.68 28.53
C TYR A 173 -23.66 -10.83 28.36
N SER A 174 -24.74 -10.59 27.64
CA SER A 174 -25.69 -11.61 27.23
C SER A 174 -26.21 -11.33 25.83
N LYS A 175 -26.30 -12.37 24.98
CA LYS A 175 -26.90 -12.25 23.65
C LYS A 175 -27.53 -13.57 23.23
N PHE A 176 -28.72 -13.48 22.65
CA PHE A 176 -29.38 -14.61 22.01
C PHE A 176 -28.76 -14.81 20.62
N ILE A 177 -28.16 -15.98 20.39
CA ILE A 177 -27.52 -16.31 19.10
C ILE A 177 -28.63 -16.66 18.09
N ASN A 178 -29.58 -17.49 18.53
CA ASN A 178 -30.74 -17.95 17.77
C ASN A 178 -32.01 -17.85 18.64
N GLU A 179 -33.15 -18.31 18.14
CA GLU A 179 -34.35 -18.53 18.99
C GLU A 179 -34.12 -19.60 20.07
N LYS A 180 -33.12 -20.48 19.89
CA LYS A 180 -32.90 -21.64 20.74
C LYS A 180 -31.65 -21.56 21.62
N GLU A 181 -30.78 -20.57 21.42
CA GLU A 181 -29.47 -20.52 22.09
C GLU A 181 -29.19 -19.14 22.68
N LEU A 182 -28.74 -19.13 23.92
CA LEU A 182 -28.41 -17.96 24.70
C LEU A 182 -26.96 -18.05 25.21
N LEU A 183 -26.16 -17.04 24.91
CA LEU A 183 -24.83 -16.87 25.48
C LEU A 183 -24.91 -15.90 26.67
N VAL A 184 -24.37 -16.32 27.82
CA VAL A 184 -24.20 -15.50 29.01
C VAL A 184 -22.74 -15.53 29.44
N ILE A 185 -22.16 -14.35 29.65
CA ILE A 185 -20.81 -14.17 30.18
C ILE A 185 -20.95 -13.54 31.56
N THR A 186 -20.55 -14.28 32.60
CA THR A 186 -20.54 -13.79 33.97
C THR A 186 -19.13 -13.54 34.47
N LYS A 187 -18.96 -12.52 35.30
CA LYS A 187 -17.69 -12.20 35.94
C LYS A 187 -17.75 -12.49 37.42
N LYS A 188 -16.74 -13.21 37.88
CA LYS A 188 -16.44 -13.43 39.29
C LYS A 188 -15.02 -12.99 39.55
N ASN A 189 -14.84 -11.83 40.19
CA ASN A 189 -13.52 -11.22 40.43
C ASN A 189 -12.70 -11.09 39.13
N THR A 190 -11.68 -11.94 38.96
CA THR A 190 -10.76 -11.99 37.81
C THR A 190 -11.06 -13.13 36.83
N THR A 191 -12.14 -13.89 37.07
CA THR A 191 -12.52 -15.05 36.25
C THR A 191 -13.80 -14.77 35.50
N TYR A 192 -13.75 -14.96 34.19
CA TYR A 192 -14.89 -14.90 33.28
C TYR A 192 -15.42 -16.31 33.05
N HIS A 193 -16.72 -16.50 33.27
CA HIS A 193 -17.43 -17.73 32.98
C HIS A 193 -18.28 -17.54 31.72
N TYR A 194 -17.98 -18.32 30.69
CA TYR A 194 -18.71 -18.35 29.43
C TYR A 194 -19.70 -19.51 29.47
N LYS A 195 -21.00 -19.20 29.38
CA LYS A 195 -22.09 -20.17 29.46
C LYS A 195 -22.99 -20.09 28.23
N ILE A 196 -23.23 -21.22 27.58
CA ILE A 196 -24.23 -21.32 26.50
C ILE A 196 -25.39 -22.17 27.00
N PHE A 197 -26.58 -21.60 26.97
CA PHE A 197 -27.83 -22.26 27.30
C PHE A 197 -28.63 -22.55 26.04
N GLN A 198 -29.12 -23.78 25.92
CA GLN A 198 -30.17 -24.15 24.99
C GLN A 198 -31.53 -23.90 25.66
N LEU A 199 -32.39 -23.16 24.98
CA LEU A 199 -33.73 -22.82 25.42
C LEU A 199 -34.73 -23.80 24.77
N GLU A 200 -35.30 -24.70 25.56
CA GLU A 200 -36.52 -25.43 25.23
C GLU A 200 -37.66 -24.87 26.09
N MET A 201 -38.89 -24.80 25.58
CA MET A 201 -40.01 -24.03 26.18
C MET A 201 -40.20 -24.20 27.70
N LYS A 202 -39.84 -25.36 28.28
CA LYS A 202 -39.91 -25.64 29.73
C LYS A 202 -38.58 -26.04 30.37
N GLN A 203 -37.51 -26.22 29.59
CA GLN A 203 -36.21 -26.68 30.08
C GLN A 203 -35.09 -25.85 29.45
N THR A 204 -34.21 -25.31 30.29
CA THR A 204 -32.95 -24.72 29.83
C THR A 204 -31.82 -25.71 30.11
N LYS A 205 -31.10 -26.14 29.06
CA LYS A 205 -29.95 -27.03 29.18
C LYS A 205 -28.66 -26.23 29.00
N GLU A 206 -27.72 -26.34 29.92
CA GLU A 206 -26.38 -25.74 29.77
C GLU A 206 -25.53 -26.63 28.86
N ILE A 207 -25.16 -26.14 27.67
CA ILE A 207 -24.35 -26.90 26.70
C ILE A 207 -22.86 -26.77 27.05
N ILE A 208 -22.41 -25.54 27.34
CA ILE A 208 -21.00 -25.22 27.56
C ILE A 208 -20.89 -24.32 28.80
N ASN A 209 -19.99 -24.68 29.71
CA ASN A 209 -19.57 -23.85 30.83
C ASN A 209 -18.04 -23.86 30.92
N GLN A 210 -17.40 -22.72 30.65
CA GLN A 210 -15.94 -22.60 30.70
C GLN A 210 -15.54 -21.38 31.50
N SER A 211 -14.57 -21.54 32.40
CA SER A 211 -13.96 -20.44 33.16
C SER A 211 -12.59 -20.09 32.60
N ILE A 212 -12.34 -18.80 32.42
CA ILE A 212 -11.07 -18.24 31.94
C ILE A 212 -10.63 -17.14 32.90
N LYS A 213 -9.38 -17.21 33.36
CA LYS A 213 -8.76 -16.13 34.14
C LYS A 213 -8.24 -15.07 33.17
N GLU A 214 -8.73 -13.84 33.29
CA GLU A 214 -8.22 -12.71 32.52
C GLU A 214 -7.82 -11.57 33.46
N THR A 215 -6.77 -10.84 33.09
CA THR A 215 -6.28 -9.66 33.82
C THR A 215 -7.34 -8.56 33.83
N ASN A 216 -7.34 -7.73 34.87
CA ASN A 216 -8.41 -6.81 35.33
C ASN A 216 -8.90 -5.69 34.38
N SER A 217 -8.92 -5.88 33.06
CA SER A 217 -9.53 -4.94 32.12
C SER A 217 -11.04 -5.13 32.01
N LYS A 218 -11.77 -4.04 31.75
CA LYS A 218 -13.19 -4.08 31.37
C LYS A 218 -13.25 -4.61 29.94
N LEU A 219 -13.79 -5.82 29.75
CA LEU A 219 -13.87 -6.47 28.45
C LEU A 219 -15.16 -6.05 27.73
N ILE A 220 -15.05 -5.78 26.43
CA ILE A 220 -16.20 -5.56 25.55
C ILE A 220 -16.32 -6.75 24.62
N PHE A 221 -17.54 -7.26 24.48
CA PHE A 221 -17.84 -8.48 23.73
C PHE A 221 -18.81 -8.20 22.58
N SER A 222 -18.58 -8.84 21.44
CA SER A 222 -19.54 -8.90 20.34
C SER A 222 -19.49 -10.28 19.68
N ILE A 223 -20.65 -10.87 19.44
CA ILE A 223 -20.77 -12.18 18.78
C ILE A 223 -21.43 -12.05 17.42
N TYR A 224 -20.86 -12.75 16.44
CA TYR A 224 -21.46 -13.02 15.14
C TYR A 224 -21.31 -14.51 14.81
N SER A 225 -22.44 -15.16 14.52
CA SER A 225 -22.52 -16.61 14.29
C SER A 225 -21.87 -17.40 15.44
N ASN A 226 -20.69 -17.99 15.19
CA ASN A 226 -19.98 -18.87 16.11
C ASN A 226 -18.64 -18.27 16.59
N THR A 227 -18.40 -16.98 16.32
CA THR A 227 -17.17 -16.29 16.70
C THR A 227 -17.49 -15.16 17.66
N LEU A 228 -16.90 -15.22 18.84
CA LEU A 228 -16.92 -14.18 19.85
C LEU A 228 -15.67 -13.32 19.68
N TYR A 229 -15.87 -12.01 19.49
CA TYR A 229 -14.79 -11.04 19.53
C TYR A 229 -14.76 -10.41 20.92
N LYS A 230 -13.58 -10.40 21.52
CA LYS A 230 -13.32 -9.75 22.82
C LYS A 230 -12.29 -8.64 22.63
N LEU A 231 -12.59 -7.45 23.14
CA LEU A 231 -11.68 -6.32 23.20
C LEU A 231 -11.11 -6.23 24.62
N SER A 232 -9.79 -6.36 24.73
CA SER A 232 -9.03 -6.16 25.97
C SER A 232 -8.00 -5.05 25.75
N ASN A 233 -8.22 -3.91 26.43
CA ASN A 233 -7.43 -2.69 26.29
C ASN A 233 -7.28 -2.28 24.81
N GLU A 234 -6.15 -2.64 24.20
CA GLU A 234 -5.78 -2.27 22.84
C GLU A 234 -5.81 -3.47 21.86
N THR A 235 -6.25 -4.63 22.31
CA THR A 235 -6.23 -5.86 21.52
C THR A 235 -7.63 -6.43 21.31
N ILE A 236 -8.00 -6.66 20.05
CA ILE A 236 -9.19 -7.46 19.72
C ILE A 236 -8.74 -8.89 19.47
N SER A 237 -9.39 -9.85 20.10
CA SER A 237 -9.15 -11.27 19.83
C SER A 237 -10.45 -11.99 19.49
N SER A 238 -10.35 -12.91 18.53
CA SER A 238 -11.47 -13.78 18.14
C SER A 238 -11.36 -15.13 18.85
N VAL A 239 -12.48 -15.61 19.34
CA VAL A 239 -12.62 -16.83 20.13
C VAL A 239 -13.78 -17.65 19.56
N SER A 240 -13.59 -18.96 19.40
CA SER A 240 -14.67 -19.84 18.96
C SER A 240 -15.63 -20.12 20.12
N THR A 241 -16.94 -20.07 19.87
CA THR A 241 -17.96 -20.43 20.87
C THR A 241 -17.95 -21.92 21.25
N THR A 242 -17.39 -22.80 20.41
CA THR A 242 -17.21 -24.23 20.74
C THR A 242 -16.10 -24.47 21.76
N ASN A 243 -15.11 -23.59 21.83
CA ASN A 243 -14.02 -23.66 22.80
C ASN A 243 -13.48 -22.27 23.09
N PHE A 244 -13.93 -21.69 24.20
CA PHE A 244 -13.57 -20.34 24.60
C PHE A 244 -12.09 -20.17 24.96
N LYS A 245 -11.36 -21.28 25.21
CA LYS A 245 -9.92 -21.24 25.53
C LYS A 245 -9.04 -20.96 24.32
N LYS A 246 -9.48 -21.31 23.11
CA LYS A 246 -8.66 -21.17 21.90
C LYS A 246 -8.91 -19.81 21.26
N VAL A 247 -7.96 -18.89 21.43
CA VAL A 247 -7.90 -17.65 20.64
C VAL A 247 -7.50 -18.02 19.21
N LEU A 248 -8.34 -17.66 18.24
CA LEU A 248 -8.10 -17.95 16.82
C LEU A 248 -7.14 -16.93 16.21
N LYS A 249 -7.35 -15.64 16.48
CA LYS A 249 -6.50 -14.55 16.01
C LYS A 249 -6.60 -13.37 16.99
N SER A 250 -5.55 -12.55 17.06
CA SER A 250 -5.52 -11.28 17.79
C SER A 250 -5.01 -10.16 16.87
N MET A 251 -5.53 -8.95 17.07
CA MET A 251 -5.19 -7.72 16.35
C MET A 251 -4.91 -6.61 17.38
N ASN A 252 -3.91 -5.77 17.11
CA ASN A 252 -3.60 -4.58 17.90
C ASN A 252 -4.25 -3.32 17.27
N ILE A 253 -4.84 -2.46 18.11
CA ILE A 253 -5.57 -1.23 17.73
C ILE A 253 -5.07 -0.02 18.53
N SER A 254 -3.89 -0.11 19.13
CA SER A 254 -3.21 0.97 19.86
C SER A 254 -3.18 2.30 19.09
N ASN A 255 -3.02 2.26 17.76
CA ASN A 255 -3.00 3.44 16.92
C ASN A 255 -4.34 4.17 16.76
N ILE A 256 -5.47 3.54 17.13
CA ILE A 256 -6.81 4.15 17.07
C ILE A 256 -7.31 4.53 18.46
N ILE A 257 -6.91 3.80 19.50
CA ILE A 257 -7.41 4.00 20.86
C ILE A 257 -6.60 5.11 21.54
N THR A 258 -7.28 6.21 21.88
CA THR A 258 -6.70 7.22 22.78
C THR A 258 -6.98 6.80 24.23
N LYS A 259 -6.08 7.14 25.16
CA LYS A 259 -6.27 6.79 26.59
C LYS A 259 -7.55 7.48 27.11
N ASP A 260 -8.38 6.73 27.83
CA ASP A 260 -9.66 7.13 28.47
C ASP A 260 -10.92 7.30 27.57
N CYS A 261 -10.93 6.73 26.37
CA CYS A 261 -12.10 6.80 25.47
C CYS A 261 -13.23 5.81 25.84
N LYS A 262 -14.49 6.20 25.59
CA LYS A 262 -15.62 5.25 25.57
C LYS A 262 -15.60 4.47 24.27
N ILE A 263 -15.63 3.14 24.38
CA ILE A 263 -15.54 2.25 23.22
C ILE A 263 -16.81 1.40 23.12
N SER A 264 -17.39 1.32 21.93
CA SER A 264 -18.41 0.31 21.60
C SER A 264 -17.96 -0.51 20.41
N MET A 265 -18.06 -1.83 20.51
CA MET A 265 -17.66 -2.78 19.48
C MET A 265 -18.85 -3.62 19.04
N HIS A 266 -19.10 -3.67 17.74
CA HIS A 266 -20.11 -4.53 17.13
C HIS A 266 -19.60 -5.13 15.83
N THR A 267 -20.12 -6.31 15.48
CA THR A 267 -19.67 -7.08 14.31
C THR A 267 -20.76 -7.17 13.26
N PRO A 268 -20.77 -6.30 12.23
CA PRO A 268 -21.76 -6.33 11.15
C PRO A 268 -21.73 -7.62 10.30
N SER A 269 -20.55 -8.19 10.08
CA SER A 269 -20.37 -9.45 9.37
C SER A 269 -19.19 -10.24 9.94
N LEU A 270 -18.96 -11.44 9.40
CA LEU A 270 -17.78 -12.22 9.73
C LEU A 270 -16.51 -11.40 9.42
N GLU A 271 -15.58 -11.35 10.38
CA GLU A 271 -14.29 -10.64 10.28
C GLU A 271 -14.35 -9.12 10.05
N ARG A 272 -15.53 -8.51 10.17
CA ARG A 272 -15.72 -7.07 10.05
C ARG A 272 -16.19 -6.52 11.38
N ILE A 273 -15.50 -5.50 11.85
CA ILE A 273 -15.72 -4.92 13.17
C ILE A 273 -16.00 -3.43 12.99
N LEU A 274 -17.10 -2.97 13.56
CA LEU A 274 -17.44 -1.57 13.69
C LEU A 274 -17.06 -1.13 15.11
N LEU A 275 -16.16 -0.15 15.19
CA LEU A 275 -15.68 0.42 16.45
C LEU A 275 -16.13 1.87 16.52
N SER A 276 -16.75 2.25 17.64
CA SER A 276 -16.91 3.66 17.99
C SER A 276 -15.89 4.01 19.05
N ILE A 277 -15.08 5.02 18.79
CA ILE A 277 -14.09 5.56 19.73
C ILE A 277 -14.29 7.07 19.74
N ASP A 278 -14.78 7.58 20.88
CA ASP A 278 -15.17 8.98 21.08
C ASP A 278 -16.03 9.51 19.94
N LYS A 279 -15.48 10.35 19.05
CA LYS A 279 -16.21 11.02 17.97
C LYS A 279 -16.20 10.23 16.66
N SER A 280 -15.37 9.20 16.55
CA SER A 280 -15.14 8.52 15.28
C SER A 280 -15.68 7.10 15.29
N ILE A 281 -16.31 6.73 14.16
CA ILE A 281 -16.73 5.37 13.86
C ILE A 281 -15.79 4.79 12.81
N TYR A 282 -15.19 3.65 13.12
CA TYR A 282 -14.22 2.94 12.29
C TYR A 282 -14.79 1.60 11.85
N LEU A 283 -14.63 1.29 10.56
CA LEU A 283 -14.89 -0.03 10.00
C LEU A 283 -13.56 -0.73 9.75
N VAL A 284 -13.31 -1.81 10.49
CA VAL A 284 -12.04 -2.54 10.50
C VAL A 284 -12.23 -3.94 9.93
N ASN A 285 -11.28 -4.39 9.10
CA ASN A 285 -11.16 -5.79 8.73
C ASN A 285 -10.23 -6.52 9.69
N PHE A 286 -10.79 -7.46 10.43
CA PHE A 286 -10.06 -8.28 11.38
C PHE A 286 -9.14 -9.31 10.70
N LYS A 287 -9.50 -9.83 9.52
CA LYS A 287 -8.70 -10.83 8.79
C LYS A 287 -7.40 -10.27 8.22
N PHE A 288 -7.45 -9.09 7.61
CA PHE A 288 -6.31 -8.48 6.93
C PHE A 288 -5.68 -7.29 7.67
N GLU A 289 -6.14 -7.02 8.89
CA GLU A 289 -5.61 -5.92 9.71
C GLU A 289 -5.61 -4.56 9.02
N SER A 290 -6.76 -4.25 8.41
CA SER A 290 -6.93 -3.03 7.63
C SER A 290 -8.05 -2.14 8.13
N LEU A 291 -7.83 -0.82 8.03
CA LEU A 291 -8.85 0.19 8.28
C LEU A 291 -9.59 0.47 6.97
N LEU A 292 -10.85 0.03 6.86
CA LEU A 292 -11.59 0.13 5.59
C LEU A 292 -12.17 1.52 5.36
N ALA A 293 -12.79 2.07 6.41
CA ALA A 293 -13.47 3.36 6.39
C ALA A 293 -13.49 3.99 7.79
N GLN A 294 -13.50 5.32 7.83
CA GLN A 294 -13.61 6.13 9.05
C GLN A 294 -14.63 7.24 8.80
N GLN A 295 -15.48 7.50 9.80
CA GLN A 295 -16.38 8.65 9.83
C GLN A 295 -16.19 9.38 11.15
N THR A 296 -16.01 10.70 11.08
CA THR A 296 -15.86 11.56 12.27
C THR A 296 -17.14 12.37 12.47
N ASN A 297 -17.73 12.27 13.65
CA ASN A 297 -18.93 12.98 14.06
C ASN A 297 -18.58 14.22 14.90
N GLN A 298 -19.57 15.06 15.22
CA GLN A 298 -19.35 16.30 15.97
C GLN A 298 -19.26 16.02 17.48
N GLY A 299 -20.04 15.05 17.97
CA GLY A 299 -20.12 14.63 19.36
C GLY A 299 -19.59 13.23 19.62
N GLU A 300 -19.59 12.81 20.91
CA GLU A 300 -19.31 11.42 21.29
C GLU A 300 -20.34 10.48 20.67
N SER A 301 -19.90 9.52 19.87
CA SER A 301 -20.74 8.47 19.28
C SER A 301 -20.63 7.16 20.07
N LEU A 302 -21.76 6.52 20.32
CA LEU A 302 -21.85 5.18 20.89
C LEU A 302 -22.76 4.32 20.01
N ILE A 303 -22.25 3.20 19.50
CA ILE A 303 -23.05 2.27 18.70
C ILE A 303 -23.92 1.45 19.64
N ASN A 304 -25.24 1.61 19.51
CA ASN A 304 -26.21 0.86 20.30
C ASN A 304 -26.42 -0.54 19.69
N GLN A 305 -26.61 -0.61 18.37
CA GLN A 305 -26.88 -1.86 17.67
C GLN A 305 -26.42 -1.82 16.21
N VAL A 306 -26.00 -2.97 15.68
CA VAL A 306 -25.69 -3.19 14.27
C VAL A 306 -26.45 -4.40 13.76
N ILE A 307 -27.01 -4.31 12.56
CA ILE A 307 -27.70 -5.45 11.92
C ILE A 307 -26.66 -6.34 11.26
N HIS A 308 -26.81 -7.64 11.53
CA HIS A 308 -25.93 -8.68 11.05
C HIS A 308 -26.23 -9.02 9.58
N THR A 309 -25.18 -9.05 8.75
CA THR A 309 -25.25 -9.46 7.34
C THR A 309 -24.11 -10.39 6.99
N LYS A 310 -24.33 -11.31 6.03
CA LYS A 310 -23.30 -12.27 5.62
C LYS A 310 -22.05 -11.59 5.05
N GLY A 311 -22.20 -10.52 4.26
CA GLY A 311 -21.05 -9.78 3.73
C GLY A 311 -20.21 -10.53 2.68
N ASP A 312 -20.76 -11.59 2.08
CA ASP A 312 -20.03 -12.45 1.11
C ASP A 312 -20.42 -12.15 -0.35
N SER A 313 -21.49 -11.37 -0.57
CA SER A 313 -22.03 -11.10 -1.90
C SER A 313 -22.47 -9.65 -2.06
N ILE A 314 -22.63 -9.22 -3.32
CA ILE A 314 -23.07 -7.85 -3.65
C ILE A 314 -24.42 -7.51 -2.99
N ASN A 315 -25.31 -8.49 -2.85
CA ASN A 315 -26.64 -8.29 -2.26
C ASN A 315 -26.60 -8.23 -0.72
N THR A 316 -25.57 -8.81 -0.09
CA THR A 316 -25.46 -8.93 1.38
C THR A 316 -24.41 -8.00 1.96
N ARG A 317 -23.93 -7.02 1.19
CA ARG A 317 -22.86 -6.09 1.58
C ARG A 317 -23.35 -4.91 2.41
N ASN A 318 -24.62 -4.54 2.28
CA ASN A 318 -25.17 -3.33 2.91
C ASN A 318 -25.91 -3.71 4.19
N THR A 319 -25.58 -3.01 5.28
CA THR A 319 -26.29 -3.06 6.55
C THR A 319 -26.46 -1.63 7.08
N PHE A 320 -27.12 -1.48 8.21
CA PHE A 320 -27.12 -0.21 8.94
C PHE A 320 -26.84 -0.43 10.43
N ALA A 321 -26.27 0.60 11.04
CA ALA A 321 -25.95 0.69 12.44
C ALA A 321 -26.73 1.86 13.06
N ILE A 322 -27.19 1.68 14.29
CA ILE A 322 -27.86 2.71 15.06
C ILE A 322 -26.91 3.15 16.16
N PHE A 323 -26.64 4.44 16.22
CA PHE A 323 -25.74 5.01 17.21
C PHE A 323 -26.33 6.25 17.86
N SER A 324 -25.99 6.47 19.12
CA SER A 324 -26.31 7.69 19.86
C SER A 324 -25.15 8.66 19.73
N GLU A 325 -25.42 9.88 19.29
CA GLU A 325 -24.44 10.96 19.27
C GLU A 325 -24.76 11.98 20.38
N ASN A 326 -23.80 12.23 21.26
CA ASN A 326 -23.92 13.25 22.29
C ASN A 326 -23.24 14.54 21.84
N ASN A 327 -24.02 15.53 21.45
CA ASN A 327 -23.54 16.85 21.05
C ASN A 327 -23.19 17.68 22.29
N GLU A 328 -21.91 17.74 22.65
CA GLU A 328 -21.41 18.50 23.83
C GLU A 328 -21.86 19.97 23.83
N ARG A 329 -21.92 20.61 22.66
CA ARG A 329 -22.31 22.02 22.52
C ARG A 329 -23.77 22.28 22.89
N LEU A 330 -24.67 21.35 22.56
CA LEU A 330 -26.11 21.50 22.75
C LEU A 330 -26.63 20.71 23.94
N ASN A 331 -25.76 19.88 24.55
CA ASN A 331 -26.07 18.87 25.56
C ASN A 331 -27.31 18.02 25.17
N ASN A 332 -27.43 17.73 23.88
CA ASN A 332 -28.50 16.92 23.31
C ASN A 332 -27.89 15.60 22.85
N THR A 333 -28.64 14.52 23.05
CA THR A 333 -28.28 13.21 22.52
C THR A 333 -29.20 12.90 21.36
N ASP A 334 -28.65 12.66 20.17
CA ASP A 334 -29.42 12.36 18.97
C ASP A 334 -29.26 10.88 18.62
N LEU A 335 -30.37 10.22 18.29
CA LEU A 335 -30.34 8.87 17.77
C LEU A 335 -30.19 8.94 16.25
N LYS A 336 -29.07 8.43 15.74
CA LYS A 336 -28.72 8.45 14.31
C LYS A 336 -28.60 7.05 13.73
N ILE A 337 -28.88 6.96 12.44
CA ILE A 337 -28.66 5.74 11.65
C ILE A 337 -27.55 5.98 10.65
N LEU A 338 -26.63 5.02 10.60
CA LEU A 338 -25.50 4.97 9.68
C LEU A 338 -25.69 3.78 8.74
N GLN A 339 -25.75 4.00 7.42
CA GLN A 339 -25.65 2.86 6.49
C GLN A 339 -24.18 2.46 6.36
N VAL A 340 -23.92 1.17 6.52
CA VAL A 340 -22.59 0.56 6.51
C VAL A 340 -22.52 -0.37 5.31
N ASN A 341 -21.63 -0.07 4.37
CA ASN A 341 -21.25 -1.01 3.31
C ASN A 341 -20.04 -1.81 3.78
N VAL A 342 -20.30 -3.06 4.14
CA VAL A 342 -19.36 -4.00 4.73
C VAL A 342 -18.40 -4.61 3.70
N GLY A 343 -18.71 -4.51 2.40
CA GLY A 343 -17.91 -5.07 1.30
C GLY A 343 -18.00 -6.60 1.19
N VAL A 344 -17.07 -7.21 0.45
CA VAL A 344 -17.05 -8.66 0.10
C VAL A 344 -15.90 -9.41 0.80
N ASN A 345 -15.26 -8.78 1.80
CA ASN A 345 -14.15 -9.33 2.58
C ASN A 345 -13.00 -9.93 1.72
N LYS A 346 -12.70 -9.28 0.59
CA LYS A 346 -11.58 -9.65 -0.29
C LYS A 346 -10.33 -8.85 0.04
N LEU A 347 -9.16 -9.44 -0.23
CA LEU A 347 -7.85 -8.78 -0.03
C LEU A 347 -7.76 -7.45 -0.79
N ASN A 348 -8.32 -7.38 -2.00
CA ASN A 348 -8.29 -6.18 -2.85
C ASN A 348 -8.87 -4.93 -2.17
N GLU A 349 -9.80 -5.09 -1.23
CA GLU A 349 -10.41 -3.97 -0.50
C GLU A 349 -9.49 -3.43 0.62
N CYS A 350 -8.48 -4.20 1.00
CA CYS A 350 -7.62 -3.99 2.17
C CYS A 350 -6.19 -3.54 1.80
N LEU A 351 -5.79 -3.70 0.54
CA LEU A 351 -4.46 -3.31 0.08
C LEU A 351 -4.24 -1.80 0.25
N GLY A 352 -3.09 -1.43 0.82
CA GLY A 352 -2.70 -0.03 1.08
C GLY A 352 -3.40 0.65 2.26
N LYS A 353 -4.27 -0.06 3.00
CA LYS A 353 -5.06 0.51 4.11
C LYS A 353 -4.66 -0.09 5.47
N LYS A 354 -3.39 0.05 5.87
CA LYS A 354 -2.96 -0.40 7.19
C LYS A 354 -3.61 0.43 8.30
N ILE A 355 -3.82 -0.21 9.46
CA ILE A 355 -4.27 0.47 10.69
C ILE A 355 -3.17 1.38 11.23
N ASP A 356 -1.91 0.97 11.06
CA ASP A 356 -0.75 1.77 11.40
C ASP A 356 -0.59 2.88 10.36
N LYS A 357 -0.67 4.13 10.83
CA LYS A 357 -0.21 5.26 10.03
C LYS A 357 1.29 5.05 9.79
N ALA A 358 1.75 5.28 8.57
CA ALA A 358 3.18 5.28 8.29
C ALA A 358 3.83 6.25 9.30
N GLU A 359 4.71 5.72 10.15
CA GLU A 359 5.54 6.54 11.01
C GLU A 359 6.23 7.58 10.11
N GLU A 360 6.29 8.83 10.56
CA GLU A 360 7.10 9.84 9.87
C GLU A 360 8.50 9.24 9.72
N VAL A 361 8.99 9.17 8.47
CA VAL A 361 10.21 8.44 8.13
C VAL A 361 11.37 9.04 8.92
N GLU A 362 11.70 8.43 10.06
CA GLU A 362 12.88 8.77 10.85
C GLU A 362 14.12 8.42 10.02
N LEU A 363 15.11 9.31 10.03
CA LEU A 363 16.41 9.05 9.39
C LEU A 363 16.97 7.74 9.95
N GLN A 364 17.30 6.80 9.06
CA GLN A 364 17.87 5.52 9.45
C GLN A 364 19.39 5.59 9.33
N GLY A 365 20.11 5.21 10.38
CA GLY A 365 21.53 4.88 10.25
C GLY A 365 21.64 3.53 9.55
N ILE A 366 22.60 3.40 8.63
CA ILE A 366 22.93 2.13 7.98
C ILE A 366 24.18 1.59 8.70
N PRO A 367 24.01 0.79 9.77
CA PRO A 367 25.14 0.27 10.53
C PRO A 367 25.96 -0.69 9.65
N ASN A 368 27.27 -0.77 9.92
CA ASN A 368 28.12 -1.70 9.21
C ASN A 368 27.77 -3.13 9.66
N LEU A 369 27.46 -4.03 8.73
CA LEU A 369 27.12 -5.42 9.03
C LEU A 369 28.23 -6.18 9.78
N LEU A 370 29.45 -5.66 9.79
CA LEU A 370 30.60 -6.23 10.50
C LEU A 370 30.70 -5.80 11.97
N SER A 371 29.85 -4.90 12.46
CA SER A 371 29.93 -4.40 13.83
C SER A 371 29.19 -5.29 14.84
N GLN A 372 29.70 -5.28 16.08
CA GLN A 372 29.18 -6.14 17.17
C GLN A 372 27.90 -5.56 17.82
N ASP A 373 27.65 -4.26 17.69
CA ASP A 373 26.52 -3.54 18.31
C ASP A 373 25.80 -2.62 17.29
N LEU A 374 24.95 -3.21 16.45
CA LEU A 374 24.23 -2.51 15.36
C LEU A 374 23.36 -1.32 15.85
N GLU A 375 22.71 -1.45 17.02
CA GLU A 375 21.82 -0.40 17.55
C GLU A 375 22.57 0.86 18.05
N LYS A 376 23.84 0.71 18.43
CA LYS A 376 24.65 1.86 18.88
C LYS A 376 25.21 2.61 17.68
N GLU A 377 25.67 1.90 16.66
CA GLU A 377 26.16 2.51 15.42
C GLU A 377 25.05 3.26 14.67
N ASP A 378 23.85 2.69 14.61
CA ASP A 378 22.68 3.35 14.04
C ASP A 378 22.43 4.72 14.71
N LYS A 379 22.37 4.74 16.05
CA LYS A 379 22.19 5.98 16.83
C LYS A 379 23.35 6.97 16.69
N GLU A 380 24.58 6.50 16.48
CA GLU A 380 25.74 7.35 16.29
C GLU A 380 25.76 7.99 14.90
N GLN A 381 25.45 7.22 13.85
CA GLN A 381 25.30 7.72 12.49
C GLN A 381 24.16 8.72 12.38
N ILE A 382 22.99 8.46 12.98
CA ILE A 382 21.87 9.41 13.03
C ILE A 382 22.30 10.73 13.69
N LYS A 383 23.11 10.68 14.76
CA LYS A 383 23.64 11.90 15.40
C LYS A 383 24.63 12.64 14.52
N GLN A 384 25.48 11.93 13.77
CA GLN A 384 26.43 12.54 12.84
C GLN A 384 25.70 13.20 11.66
N MET A 385 24.75 12.50 11.05
CA MET A 385 23.92 13.02 9.95
C MET A 385 23.16 14.28 10.36
N ASN A 386 22.53 14.29 11.55
CA ASN A 386 21.84 15.47 12.05
C ASN A 386 22.79 16.66 12.32
N LYS A 387 24.01 16.42 12.83
CA LYS A 387 25.01 17.48 13.01
C LYS A 387 25.46 18.07 11.68
N VAL A 388 25.71 17.23 10.69
CA VAL A 388 26.10 17.64 9.34
C VAL A 388 24.96 18.43 8.69
N TYR A 389 23.72 17.95 8.75
CA TYR A 389 22.56 18.67 8.22
C TYR A 389 22.41 20.07 8.82
N GLN A 390 22.52 20.20 10.16
CA GLN A 390 22.47 21.51 10.82
C GLN A 390 23.63 22.44 10.43
N SER A 391 24.80 21.88 10.12
CA SER A 391 25.93 22.67 9.62
C SER A 391 25.70 23.16 8.19
N LEU A 392 25.15 22.30 7.33
CA LEU A 392 24.80 22.62 5.95
C LEU A 392 23.68 23.66 5.88
N GLU A 393 22.67 23.58 6.75
CA GLU A 393 21.61 24.59 6.84
C GLU A 393 22.14 25.98 7.24
N LYS A 394 23.11 26.02 8.18
CA LYS A 394 23.78 27.26 8.60
C LYS A 394 24.68 27.84 7.52
N LEU A 395 25.33 26.99 6.72
CA LEU A 395 26.21 27.40 5.62
C LEU A 395 25.40 27.85 4.39
N SER A 396 24.29 27.17 4.08
CA SER A 396 23.34 27.57 3.05
C SER A 396 22.77 28.96 3.31
N LYS A 397 22.40 29.27 4.57
CA LYS A 397 21.95 30.62 4.98
C LYS A 397 23.04 31.71 4.90
N LYS A 398 24.33 31.32 4.88
CA LYS A 398 25.48 32.24 4.81
C LYS A 398 26.08 32.38 3.41
N ALA A 399 25.65 31.56 2.45
CA ALA A 399 26.15 31.51 1.07
C ALA A 399 27.68 31.24 0.91
N ASP A 400 28.28 30.51 1.87
CA ASP A 400 29.72 30.12 1.81
C ASP A 400 29.90 28.83 0.98
N LEU A 401 30.10 28.96 -0.34
CA LEU A 401 30.19 27.83 -1.29
C LEU A 401 31.35 26.85 -1.00
N ALA A 402 32.58 27.35 -0.85
CA ALA A 402 33.77 26.50 -0.70
C ALA A 402 33.78 25.65 0.59
N LYS A 403 33.15 26.16 1.67
CA LYS A 403 33.03 25.42 2.93
C LYS A 403 31.88 24.42 2.90
N PHE A 404 30.82 24.73 2.16
CA PHE A 404 29.72 23.81 1.93
C PHE A 404 30.20 22.58 1.14
N ASP A 405 30.88 22.80 0.01
CA ASP A 405 31.43 21.71 -0.82
C ASP A 405 32.42 20.85 -0.03
N LYS A 406 33.34 21.48 0.70
CA LYS A 406 34.32 20.75 1.50
C LYS A 406 33.68 19.94 2.63
N SER A 407 32.74 20.51 3.37
CA SER A 407 32.07 19.81 4.49
C SER A 407 31.18 18.66 4.02
N LEU A 408 30.57 18.79 2.85
CA LEU A 408 29.72 17.76 2.26
C LEU A 408 30.61 16.63 1.71
N LEU A 409 31.60 16.95 0.88
CA LEU A 409 32.50 15.96 0.30
C LEU A 409 33.36 15.22 1.34
N GLU A 410 33.84 15.91 2.38
CA GLU A 410 34.54 15.24 3.50
C GLU A 410 33.67 14.22 4.22
N PHE A 411 32.37 14.52 4.38
CA PHE A 411 31.41 13.61 5.01
C PHE A 411 31.10 12.41 4.12
N PHE A 412 30.83 12.65 2.84
CA PHE A 412 30.45 11.63 1.88
C PHE A 412 31.60 10.68 1.50
N LYS A 413 32.82 11.22 1.33
CA LYS A 413 34.03 10.45 0.95
C LYS A 413 34.89 10.00 2.12
N ASN A 414 34.47 10.24 3.36
CA ASN A 414 35.23 9.90 4.56
C ASN A 414 36.71 10.38 4.52
N GLY A 415 36.95 11.55 3.91
CA GLY A 415 38.29 12.13 3.74
C GLY A 415 39.07 11.77 2.46
N HIS A 416 38.51 10.95 1.55
CA HIS A 416 39.10 10.70 0.24
C HIS A 416 38.88 11.86 -0.75
N ALA A 417 39.85 12.10 -1.64
CA ALA A 417 39.78 13.16 -2.63
C ALA A 417 39.05 12.70 -3.90
N GLY A 418 37.98 13.40 -4.28
CA GLY A 418 37.23 13.15 -5.52
C GLY A 418 35.90 13.89 -5.53
N ASN A 419 35.29 14.06 -6.70
CA ASN A 419 34.01 14.76 -6.87
C ASN A 419 32.90 13.88 -7.50
N VAL A 420 33.18 12.60 -7.72
CA VAL A 420 32.28 11.60 -8.33
C VAL A 420 32.06 10.48 -7.31
N TYR A 421 30.85 9.91 -7.28
CA TYR A 421 30.50 8.80 -6.41
C TYR A 421 31.20 7.51 -6.84
N ASP A 422 31.86 6.84 -5.90
CA ASP A 422 32.54 5.56 -6.10
C ASP A 422 32.03 4.54 -5.07
N GLU A 423 31.45 3.42 -5.54
CA GLU A 423 30.82 2.39 -4.70
C GLU A 423 31.77 1.74 -3.67
N GLU A 424 33.08 1.73 -3.95
CA GLU A 424 34.08 1.09 -3.09
C GLU A 424 34.64 2.01 -2.00
N THR A 425 34.61 3.33 -2.19
CA THR A 425 35.28 4.29 -1.29
C THR A 425 34.33 5.15 -0.48
N ASP A 426 33.10 5.31 -0.94
CA ASP A 426 32.17 6.30 -0.39
C ASP A 426 31.24 5.69 0.70
N LEU A 427 30.73 6.55 1.58
CA LEU A 427 29.92 6.13 2.72
C LEU A 427 28.49 5.83 2.30
N VAL A 428 27.94 4.69 2.75
CA VAL A 428 26.54 4.29 2.47
C VAL A 428 25.59 5.11 3.33
N ILE A 429 24.70 5.86 2.69
CA ILE A 429 23.85 6.88 3.34
C ILE A 429 22.37 6.65 3.04
N ASP A 430 21.52 7.01 3.99
CA ASP A 430 20.06 6.97 3.86
C ASP A 430 19.55 7.88 2.73
N GLU A 431 18.63 7.36 1.93
CA GLU A 431 17.94 8.06 0.85
C GLU A 431 17.27 9.35 1.37
N ASN A 432 16.71 9.31 2.59
CA ASN A 432 16.03 10.46 3.18
C ASN A 432 16.97 11.63 3.47
N PHE A 433 18.23 11.35 3.81
CA PHE A 433 19.23 12.39 4.04
C PHE A 433 19.64 13.06 2.74
N ILE A 434 19.84 12.28 1.66
CA ILE A 434 20.10 12.82 0.33
C ILE A 434 18.93 13.71 -0.11
N ASN A 435 17.69 13.27 0.11
CA ASN A 435 16.49 14.07 -0.16
C ASN A 435 16.46 15.39 0.62
N GLN A 436 16.87 15.39 1.89
CA GLN A 436 16.96 16.60 2.70
C GLN A 436 18.05 17.56 2.18
N VAL A 437 19.21 17.04 1.77
CA VAL A 437 20.29 17.85 1.20
C VAL A 437 19.90 18.43 -0.17
N VAL A 438 19.26 17.64 -1.02
CA VAL A 438 18.76 18.09 -2.34
C VAL A 438 17.70 19.20 -2.17
N LYS A 439 16.83 19.11 -1.16
CA LYS A 439 15.87 20.17 -0.80
C LYS A 439 16.52 21.50 -0.38
N LEU A 440 17.77 21.48 0.09
CA LEU A 440 18.51 22.71 0.41
C LEU A 440 19.09 23.40 -0.83
N ILE A 441 19.18 22.68 -1.95
CA ILE A 441 19.77 23.18 -3.20
C ILE A 441 18.67 23.55 -4.21
N PHE A 442 17.65 22.69 -4.34
CA PHE A 442 16.56 22.85 -5.30
C PHE A 442 15.22 23.12 -4.63
N ARG A 443 14.42 23.97 -5.27
CA ARG A 443 13.01 24.21 -4.95
C ARG A 443 12.15 23.75 -6.13
N LEU A 444 11.09 23.02 -5.83
CA LEU A 444 10.08 22.60 -6.80
C LEU A 444 8.91 23.60 -6.75
N ASP A 445 8.86 24.52 -7.72
CA ASP A 445 7.69 25.40 -7.92
C ASP A 445 6.94 24.89 -9.17
N ASN A 446 5.69 24.43 -9.00
CA ASN A 446 4.80 23.99 -10.10
C ASN A 446 5.43 23.02 -11.12
N ASN A 447 6.08 21.94 -10.65
CA ASN A 447 6.78 20.95 -11.49
C ASN A 447 7.95 21.53 -12.34
N GLN A 448 8.43 22.74 -12.04
CA GLN A 448 9.63 23.30 -12.61
C GLN A 448 10.69 23.46 -11.52
N LEU A 449 11.86 22.87 -11.75
CA LEU A 449 13.01 22.96 -10.86
C LEU A 449 13.55 24.39 -10.90
N CYS A 450 13.79 25.00 -9.74
CA CYS A 450 14.49 26.28 -9.60
C CYS A 450 15.55 26.14 -8.50
N PHE A 451 16.68 26.84 -8.64
CA PHE A 451 17.62 26.96 -7.52
C PHE A 451 16.99 27.79 -6.40
N GLN A 452 17.20 27.39 -5.14
CA GLN A 452 16.70 28.17 -4.00
C GLN A 452 17.39 29.55 -3.91
N ASN A 453 18.64 29.66 -4.37
CA ASN A 453 19.40 30.89 -4.50
C ASN A 453 20.22 30.87 -5.81
N ASN A 454 19.92 31.77 -6.73
CA ASN A 454 20.60 31.87 -8.03
C ASN A 454 22.11 32.23 -7.93
N GLN A 455 22.59 32.64 -6.75
CA GLN A 455 24.00 32.93 -6.47
C GLN A 455 24.74 31.79 -5.76
N PHE A 456 24.04 30.71 -5.37
CA PHE A 456 24.59 29.60 -4.60
C PHE A 456 24.45 28.30 -5.40
N ILE A 457 25.43 28.00 -6.25
CA ILE A 457 25.48 26.76 -7.03
C ILE A 457 26.74 25.98 -6.62
N PRO A 458 26.63 25.00 -5.71
CA PRO A 458 27.77 24.19 -5.28
C PRO A 458 28.11 23.13 -6.34
N GLU A 459 29.02 23.46 -7.26
CA GLU A 459 29.33 22.64 -8.44
C GLU A 459 29.91 21.26 -8.08
N ALA A 460 30.77 21.19 -7.05
CA ALA A 460 31.43 19.94 -6.65
C ALA A 460 30.49 19.01 -5.87
N SER A 461 29.68 19.56 -4.95
CA SER A 461 28.63 18.79 -4.27
C SER A 461 27.55 18.32 -5.22
N LEU A 462 27.14 19.16 -6.19
CA LEU A 462 26.15 18.78 -7.19
C LEU A 462 26.67 17.65 -8.06
N ARG A 463 27.94 17.69 -8.50
CA ARG A 463 28.54 16.59 -9.26
C ARG A 463 28.46 15.27 -8.49
N TYR A 464 28.82 15.29 -7.21
CA TYR A 464 28.75 14.12 -6.35
C TYR A 464 27.30 13.61 -6.19
N LEU A 465 26.36 14.49 -5.85
CA LEU A 465 24.95 14.12 -5.65
C LEU A 465 24.29 13.59 -6.92
N LEU A 466 24.62 14.15 -8.08
CA LEU A 466 24.09 13.73 -9.38
C LEU A 466 24.65 12.38 -9.83
N SER A 467 25.89 12.05 -9.46
CA SER A 467 26.48 10.73 -9.68
C SER A 467 25.98 9.64 -8.71
N HIS A 468 25.30 10.03 -7.62
CA HIS A 468 24.85 9.09 -6.60
C HIS A 468 23.60 8.32 -7.06
N PRO A 469 23.55 6.97 -6.92
CA PRO A 469 22.42 6.16 -7.39
C PRO A 469 21.09 6.48 -6.70
N CYS A 470 21.14 6.89 -5.43
CA CYS A 470 19.96 7.29 -4.65
C CYS A 470 19.51 8.76 -4.87
N TYR A 471 19.90 9.40 -5.97
CA TYR A 471 19.41 10.76 -6.27
C TYR A 471 17.89 10.74 -6.56
N PRO A 472 17.08 11.60 -5.92
CA PRO A 472 15.63 11.55 -6.06
C PRO A 472 15.13 11.88 -7.46
N TYR A 473 14.33 10.97 -8.02
CA TYR A 473 13.67 11.11 -9.31
C TYR A 473 12.74 12.33 -9.44
N GLU A 474 12.26 12.88 -8.32
CA GLU A 474 11.40 14.07 -8.32
C GLU A 474 12.14 15.32 -8.82
N TYR A 475 13.45 15.39 -8.57
CA TYR A 475 14.29 16.55 -8.90
C TYR A 475 15.03 16.38 -10.24
N THR A 476 14.79 15.31 -10.99
CA THR A 476 15.41 15.08 -12.31
C THR A 476 14.59 15.67 -13.46
N ILE A 477 13.33 16.05 -13.20
CA ILE A 477 12.43 16.64 -14.20
C ILE A 477 12.77 18.12 -14.37
N GLY A 478 13.17 18.52 -15.58
CA GLY A 478 13.52 19.92 -15.90
C GLY A 478 14.93 20.36 -15.50
N ILE A 479 15.75 19.44 -14.98
CA ILE A 479 17.11 19.76 -14.52
C ILE A 479 18.04 20.16 -15.68
N LEU A 480 17.87 19.52 -16.84
CA LEU A 480 18.67 19.79 -18.05
C LEU A 480 18.37 21.18 -18.61
N LYS A 481 17.10 21.58 -18.62
CA LYS A 481 16.68 22.93 -19.02
C LYS A 481 17.25 24.00 -18.09
N LEU A 482 17.22 23.75 -16.78
CA LEU A 482 17.75 24.67 -15.79
C LEU A 482 19.27 24.88 -15.95
N PHE A 483 20.07 23.83 -16.12
CA PHE A 483 21.52 24.00 -16.32
C PHE A 483 21.88 24.74 -17.61
N LYS A 484 21.06 24.62 -18.65
CA LYS A 484 21.20 25.38 -19.90
C LYS A 484 20.89 26.87 -19.70
N ASP A 485 19.79 27.19 -19.01
CA ASP A 485 19.41 28.57 -18.71
C ASP A 485 20.49 29.32 -17.90
N PHE A 486 21.27 28.60 -17.09
CA PHE A 486 22.38 29.14 -16.29
C PHE A 486 23.78 29.04 -16.95
N LYS A 487 23.90 28.53 -18.18
CA LYS A 487 25.17 28.40 -18.96
C LYS A 487 26.30 27.62 -18.26
N GLN A 488 25.97 26.53 -17.54
CA GLN A 488 26.97 25.64 -16.97
C GLN A 488 27.19 24.39 -17.86
N GLU A 489 27.92 24.56 -18.95
CA GLU A 489 28.15 23.51 -19.96
C GLU A 489 28.93 22.31 -19.42
N SER A 490 29.88 22.53 -18.51
CA SER A 490 30.66 21.47 -17.87
C SER A 490 29.82 20.59 -16.94
N LEU A 491 28.92 21.18 -16.16
CA LEU A 491 28.01 20.45 -15.28
C LEU A 491 26.93 19.73 -16.08
N LEU A 492 26.47 20.31 -17.18
CA LEU A 492 25.52 19.66 -18.08
C LEU A 492 26.15 18.42 -18.74
N ALA A 493 27.37 18.53 -19.27
CA ALA A 493 28.10 17.39 -19.83
C ALA A 493 28.36 16.30 -18.79
N ASN A 494 28.75 16.67 -17.57
CA ASN A 494 28.98 15.72 -16.49
C ASN A 494 27.68 15.09 -15.98
N LEU A 495 26.60 15.86 -15.85
CA LEU A 495 25.28 15.36 -15.47
C LEU A 495 24.78 14.35 -16.49
N ILE A 496 24.94 14.62 -17.79
CA ILE A 496 24.54 13.67 -18.84
C ILE A 496 25.45 12.44 -18.83
N LYS A 497 26.73 12.56 -18.49
CA LYS A 497 27.65 11.42 -18.46
C LYS A 497 27.50 10.53 -17.21
N GLU A 498 27.33 11.13 -16.03
CA GLU A 498 27.53 10.46 -14.74
C GLU A 498 26.23 10.17 -13.98
N SER A 499 25.11 10.84 -14.29
CA SER A 499 23.87 10.59 -13.56
C SER A 499 23.18 9.31 -14.04
N THR A 500 22.51 8.57 -13.16
CA THR A 500 21.74 7.35 -13.52
C THR A 500 20.23 7.57 -13.55
N SER A 501 19.76 8.77 -13.14
CA SER A 501 18.36 9.02 -12.79
C SER A 501 17.56 9.85 -13.80
N ILE A 502 18.17 10.20 -14.95
CA ILE A 502 17.54 11.01 -15.99
C ILE A 502 16.60 10.15 -16.84
N LYS A 503 15.41 10.67 -17.14
CA LYS A 503 14.45 10.02 -18.03
C LYS A 503 14.79 10.25 -19.49
N LEU A 504 14.54 9.25 -20.34
CA LEU A 504 14.67 9.34 -21.80
C LEU A 504 13.87 10.50 -22.41
N GLU A 505 12.72 10.88 -21.83
CA GLU A 505 11.94 12.03 -22.29
C GLU A 505 12.69 13.36 -22.17
N GLU A 506 13.52 13.52 -21.13
CA GLU A 506 14.28 14.74 -20.92
C GLU A 506 15.57 14.75 -21.76
N LEU A 507 16.27 13.61 -21.87
CA LEU A 507 17.40 13.45 -22.78
C LEU A 507 17.01 13.72 -24.23
N SER A 508 15.84 13.22 -24.64
CA SER A 508 15.30 13.43 -26.00
C SER A 508 14.90 14.88 -26.25
N LYS A 509 14.34 15.59 -25.26
CA LYS A 509 14.10 17.05 -25.37
C LYS A 509 15.42 17.80 -25.48
N GLN A 510 16.42 17.46 -24.65
CA GLN A 510 17.72 18.10 -24.68
C GLN A 510 18.45 17.85 -26.00
N LEU A 511 18.33 16.66 -26.58
CA LEU A 511 18.85 16.32 -27.91
C LEU A 511 18.31 17.26 -29.00
N VAL A 512 17.00 17.52 -28.97
CA VAL A 512 16.30 18.44 -29.88
C VAL A 512 16.74 19.89 -29.68
N TYR A 513 17.02 20.30 -28.44
CA TYR A 513 17.51 21.65 -28.15
C TYR A 513 19.00 21.85 -28.48
N GLU A 514 19.85 20.87 -28.24
CA GLU A 514 21.29 20.94 -28.53
C GLU A 514 21.58 20.78 -30.02
N SER A 515 20.71 20.12 -30.80
CA SER A 515 20.81 20.12 -32.26
C SER A 515 20.60 21.51 -32.89
N ILE A 516 20.05 22.47 -32.14
CA ILE A 516 19.82 23.84 -32.60
C ILE A 516 21.02 24.74 -32.27
N ASP A 517 21.75 24.46 -31.17
CA ASP A 517 22.86 25.29 -30.67
C ASP A 517 24.26 24.83 -31.15
N GLU A 518 24.36 23.81 -32.02
CA GLU A 518 25.60 23.29 -32.62
C GLU A 518 26.70 22.84 -31.62
N ASN A 519 26.34 22.50 -30.38
CA ASN A 519 27.28 21.95 -29.38
C ASN A 519 27.55 20.45 -29.61
N PHE A 520 28.39 20.13 -30.59
CA PHE A 520 28.68 18.77 -31.02
C PHE A 520 29.22 17.84 -29.90
N ALA A 521 29.97 18.37 -28.92
CA ALA A 521 30.55 17.58 -27.83
C ALA A 521 29.49 17.07 -26.85
N VAL A 522 28.53 17.91 -26.47
CA VAL A 522 27.41 17.54 -25.58
C VAL A 522 26.46 16.59 -26.31
N LEU A 523 26.22 16.86 -27.59
CA LEU A 523 25.36 16.04 -28.44
C LEU A 523 25.89 14.60 -28.55
N GLN A 524 27.21 14.42 -28.73
CA GLN A 524 27.82 13.09 -28.77
C GLN A 524 27.63 12.32 -27.45
N ILE A 525 27.79 12.98 -26.30
CA ILE A 525 27.60 12.35 -24.98
C ILE A 525 26.14 11.91 -24.79
N ILE A 526 25.17 12.74 -25.21
CA ILE A 526 23.75 12.39 -25.17
C ILE A 526 23.47 11.17 -26.06
N LEU A 527 24.04 11.14 -27.27
CA LEU A 527 23.83 10.04 -28.22
C LEU A 527 24.36 8.71 -27.70
N THR A 528 25.62 8.70 -27.24
CA THR A 528 26.24 7.50 -26.67
C THR A 528 25.40 6.95 -25.53
N ARG A 529 24.92 7.82 -24.64
CA ARG A 529 24.10 7.42 -23.51
C ARG A 529 22.72 6.87 -23.91
N ILE A 530 22.01 7.54 -24.82
CA ILE A 530 20.69 7.09 -25.26
C ILE A 530 20.76 5.67 -25.85
N ILE A 531 21.83 5.37 -26.60
CA ILE A 531 22.01 4.08 -27.28
C ILE A 531 22.52 3.00 -26.33
N GLU A 532 23.38 3.33 -25.37
CA GLU A 532 23.89 2.38 -24.39
C GLU A 532 22.83 2.00 -23.35
N GLU A 533 21.97 2.93 -22.93
CA GLU A 533 21.01 2.71 -21.83
C GLU A 533 19.61 2.24 -22.28
N TYR A 534 19.16 2.57 -23.50
CA TYR A 534 17.77 2.37 -23.91
C TYR A 534 17.61 1.51 -25.17
N SER A 535 16.48 0.81 -25.24
CA SER A 535 16.13 0.03 -26.43
C SER A 535 15.63 0.92 -27.57
N ILE A 536 15.91 0.52 -28.80
CA ILE A 536 15.49 1.23 -30.03
C ILE A 536 13.97 1.49 -30.03
N ILE A 537 13.15 0.53 -29.56
CA ILE A 537 11.68 0.63 -29.53
C ILE A 537 11.20 1.74 -28.59
N GLU A 538 11.81 1.84 -27.41
CA GLU A 538 11.48 2.86 -26.41
C GLU A 538 11.84 4.25 -26.93
N ILE A 539 13.04 4.39 -27.52
CA ILE A 539 13.53 5.62 -28.16
C ILE A 539 12.54 6.07 -29.26
N THR A 540 12.14 5.18 -30.17
CA THR A 540 11.19 5.48 -31.26
C THR A 540 9.86 5.99 -30.71
N SER A 541 9.33 5.36 -29.65
CA SER A 541 8.03 5.73 -29.08
C SER A 541 8.03 7.10 -28.40
N ILE A 542 9.14 7.47 -27.75
CA ILE A 542 9.29 8.73 -27.00
C ILE A 542 9.64 9.86 -27.95
N LEU A 543 10.57 9.66 -28.89
CA LEU A 543 10.88 10.65 -29.91
C LEU A 543 9.66 10.95 -30.79
N LYS A 544 8.82 9.97 -31.13
CA LYS A 544 7.56 10.22 -31.84
C LYS A 544 6.63 11.18 -31.10
N LYS A 545 6.57 11.09 -29.76
CA LYS A 545 5.76 11.99 -28.93
C LYS A 545 6.35 13.41 -28.88
N ILE A 546 7.68 13.52 -28.84
CA ILE A 546 8.38 14.80 -28.72
C ILE A 546 8.43 15.53 -30.07
N LEU A 547 8.75 14.83 -31.16
CA LEU A 547 8.78 15.39 -32.51
C LEU A 547 7.39 15.87 -32.97
N GLY A 548 6.32 15.19 -32.54
CA GLY A 548 4.94 15.66 -32.75
C GLY A 548 4.59 16.99 -32.06
N GLN A 549 5.42 17.47 -31.12
CA GLN A 549 5.28 18.80 -30.51
C GLN A 549 6.09 19.88 -31.23
N PHE A 550 7.09 19.50 -32.04
CA PHE A 550 8.04 20.40 -32.69
C PHE A 550 8.09 20.14 -34.22
N ASN A 551 7.06 20.58 -34.93
CA ASN A 551 6.81 20.32 -36.37
C ASN A 551 7.90 20.81 -37.38
N LYS A 552 9.07 21.29 -36.94
CA LYS A 552 10.14 21.80 -37.83
C LYS A 552 11.56 21.33 -37.48
N ILE A 553 11.76 20.60 -36.38
CA ILE A 553 13.12 20.29 -35.87
C ILE A 553 13.68 18.97 -36.42
N GLU A 554 12.86 18.15 -37.09
CA GLU A 554 13.29 16.90 -37.74
C GLU A 554 14.44 17.13 -38.74
N ILE A 555 14.39 18.25 -39.47
CA ILE A 555 15.36 18.59 -40.52
C ILE A 555 16.71 19.02 -39.94
N ASP A 556 16.71 19.83 -38.88
CA ASP A 556 17.92 20.35 -38.26
C ASP A 556 18.65 19.28 -37.43
N LEU A 557 17.90 18.36 -36.82
CA LEU A 557 18.43 17.16 -36.17
C LEU A 557 19.21 16.29 -37.15
N ILE A 558 18.63 16.00 -38.31
CA ILE A 558 19.26 15.13 -39.31
C ILE A 558 20.53 15.78 -39.86
N ASN A 559 20.50 17.07 -40.18
CA ASN A 559 21.69 17.80 -40.63
C ASN A 559 22.81 17.83 -39.57
N SER A 560 22.46 17.96 -38.29
CA SER A 560 23.42 17.92 -37.19
C SER A 560 24.00 16.51 -36.96
N LEU A 561 23.20 15.47 -37.13
CA LEU A 561 23.63 14.07 -37.03
C LEU A 561 24.51 13.64 -38.21
N ILE A 562 24.25 14.16 -39.41
CA ILE A 562 25.11 13.99 -40.59
C ILE A 562 26.49 14.63 -40.35
N LYS A 563 26.53 15.82 -39.74
CA LYS A 563 27.79 16.51 -39.38
C LYS A 563 28.63 15.75 -38.34
N LEU A 564 28.01 15.10 -37.36
CA LEU A 564 28.70 14.39 -36.27
C LEU A 564 29.39 13.09 -36.69
N ASN A 565 28.87 12.44 -37.74
CA ASN A 565 29.55 11.33 -38.41
C ASN A 565 29.99 10.18 -37.48
N SER A 566 29.16 9.79 -36.51
CA SER A 566 29.45 8.71 -35.57
C SER A 566 28.55 7.48 -35.81
N PHE A 567 28.93 6.31 -35.27
CA PHE A 567 28.10 5.10 -35.40
C PHE A 567 26.76 5.26 -34.67
N GLU A 568 26.80 5.95 -33.53
CA GLU A 568 25.64 6.32 -32.73
C GLU A 568 24.67 7.21 -33.51
N SER A 569 25.19 8.19 -34.26
CA SER A 569 24.34 9.08 -35.05
C SER A 569 23.62 8.35 -36.18
N LEU A 570 24.24 7.33 -36.78
CA LEU A 570 23.60 6.50 -37.82
C LEU A 570 22.44 5.63 -37.28
N GLN A 571 22.59 5.07 -36.08
CA GLN A 571 21.51 4.31 -35.44
C GLN A 571 20.33 5.22 -35.08
N LEU A 572 20.60 6.42 -34.60
CA LEU A 572 19.54 7.39 -34.34
C LEU A 572 18.88 7.87 -35.63
N ILE A 573 19.64 8.06 -36.71
CA ILE A 573 19.08 8.39 -38.04
C ILE A 573 18.08 7.31 -38.47
N GLN A 574 18.39 6.02 -38.28
CA GLN A 574 17.44 4.94 -38.55
C GLN A 574 16.14 5.12 -37.75
N VAL A 575 16.25 5.41 -36.45
CA VAL A 575 15.07 5.65 -35.60
C VAL A 575 14.26 6.86 -36.06
N ILE A 576 14.91 7.95 -36.46
CA ILE A 576 14.23 9.14 -36.96
C ILE A 576 13.52 8.83 -38.29
N ILE A 577 14.13 8.04 -39.17
CA ILE A 577 13.51 7.55 -40.42
C ILE A 577 12.23 6.77 -40.12
N ASP A 578 12.29 5.84 -39.16
CA ASP A 578 11.14 5.03 -38.74
C ASP A 578 10.02 5.89 -38.12
N ILE A 579 10.35 7.00 -37.44
CA ILE A 579 9.37 7.95 -36.86
C ILE A 579 8.71 8.81 -37.92
N GLY A 580 9.49 9.39 -38.84
CA GLY A 580 8.98 10.25 -39.91
C GLY A 580 8.04 9.49 -40.86
N GLY A 581 8.14 8.17 -40.89
CA GLY A 581 7.26 7.31 -41.67
C GLY A 581 7.44 7.53 -43.17
N LEU A 582 6.47 7.07 -43.96
CA LEU A 582 6.63 6.96 -45.42
C LEU A 582 6.43 8.26 -46.21
N PHE A 583 5.74 9.28 -45.65
CA PHE A 583 5.21 10.40 -46.46
C PHE A 583 5.58 11.81 -46.00
N ASN A 584 6.30 11.99 -44.89
CA ASN A 584 6.58 13.33 -44.32
C ASN A 584 7.95 13.92 -44.72
N TRP A 585 8.68 13.29 -45.65
CA TRP A 585 10.07 13.65 -45.95
C TRP A 585 10.20 14.63 -47.13
N ASN A 586 11.11 15.61 -46.99
CA ASN A 586 11.50 16.49 -48.08
C ASN A 586 12.46 15.75 -49.05
N THR A 587 12.22 15.88 -50.36
CA THR A 587 13.03 15.24 -51.41
C THR A 587 14.51 15.61 -51.32
N ASN A 588 14.83 16.86 -50.99
CA ASN A 588 16.21 17.34 -50.90
C ASN A 588 16.99 16.64 -49.77
N ILE A 589 16.32 16.32 -48.66
CA ILE A 589 16.95 15.64 -47.52
C ILE A 589 17.21 14.18 -47.88
N ILE A 590 16.26 13.52 -48.55
CA ILE A 590 16.41 12.14 -49.02
C ILE A 590 17.62 12.04 -49.95
N GLU A 591 17.79 12.99 -50.88
CA GLU A 591 18.95 13.02 -51.77
C GLU A 591 20.26 13.17 -50.99
N SER A 592 20.34 14.15 -50.08
CA SER A 592 21.55 14.37 -49.25
C SER A 592 21.88 13.19 -48.33
N LEU A 593 20.86 12.53 -47.79
CA LEU A 593 21.02 11.37 -46.92
C LEU A 593 21.45 10.14 -47.74
N THR A 594 20.90 9.99 -48.95
CA THR A 594 21.27 8.90 -49.86
C THR A 594 22.71 9.05 -50.32
N GLU A 595 23.14 10.27 -50.67
CA GLU A 595 24.55 10.57 -50.98
C GLU A 595 25.46 10.24 -49.80
N PHE A 596 25.14 10.74 -48.60
CA PHE A 596 25.90 10.46 -47.38
C PHE A 596 25.98 8.96 -47.04
N ILE A 597 24.87 8.22 -47.17
CA ILE A 597 24.84 6.77 -46.92
C ILE A 597 25.67 6.02 -47.96
N ASN A 598 25.58 6.40 -49.24
CA ASN A 598 26.35 5.75 -50.30
C ASN A 598 27.87 5.96 -50.08
N ASP A 599 28.29 7.19 -49.78
CA ASP A 599 29.68 7.51 -49.45
C ASP A 599 30.18 6.68 -48.25
N LYS A 600 29.30 6.46 -47.26
CA LYS A 600 29.63 5.63 -46.10
C LYS A 600 29.68 4.15 -46.39
N ILE A 601 28.78 3.64 -47.21
CA ILE A 601 28.82 2.24 -47.65
C ILE A 601 30.10 1.99 -48.44
N GLU A 602 30.47 2.90 -49.34
CA GLU A 602 31.72 2.80 -50.11
C GLU A 602 32.93 2.82 -49.19
N SER A 603 33.01 3.78 -48.26
CA SER A 603 34.09 3.83 -47.25
C SER A 603 34.14 2.56 -46.39
N LEU A 604 33.00 1.98 -46.01
CA LEU A 604 32.95 0.73 -45.24
C LEU A 604 33.38 -0.49 -46.08
N ILE A 605 33.03 -0.54 -47.37
CA ILE A 605 33.48 -1.59 -48.28
C ILE A 605 35.00 -1.51 -48.45
N GLU A 606 35.54 -0.32 -48.67
CA GLU A 606 36.98 -0.09 -48.73
C GLU A 606 37.68 -0.49 -47.42
N ASN A 607 37.16 -0.03 -46.28
CA ASN A 607 37.72 -0.36 -44.97
C ASN A 607 37.63 -1.85 -44.64
N SER A 608 36.52 -2.52 -44.98
CA SER A 608 36.34 -3.95 -44.79
C SER A 608 37.28 -4.77 -45.69
N PHE A 609 37.43 -4.35 -46.95
CA PHE A 609 38.39 -4.95 -47.87
C PHE A 609 39.81 -4.76 -47.38
N ASN A 610 40.18 -3.55 -46.97
CA ASN A 610 41.49 -3.24 -46.38
C ASN A 610 41.73 -4.07 -45.12
N LEU A 611 40.76 -4.18 -44.21
CA LEU A 611 40.87 -4.98 -43.00
C LEU A 611 41.03 -6.47 -43.31
N THR A 612 40.31 -6.98 -44.30
CA THR A 612 40.43 -8.38 -44.76
C THR A 612 41.80 -8.64 -45.36
N LEU A 613 42.29 -7.73 -46.20
CA LEU A 613 43.63 -7.80 -46.78
C LEU A 613 44.71 -7.70 -45.70
N THR A 614 44.59 -6.77 -44.75
CA THR A 614 45.55 -6.64 -43.65
C THR A 614 45.53 -7.89 -42.78
N ASN A 615 44.35 -8.46 -42.48
CA ASN A 615 44.25 -9.69 -41.70
C ASN A 615 44.85 -10.88 -42.46
N GLN A 616 44.62 -11.00 -43.76
CA GLN A 616 45.24 -12.03 -44.59
C GLN A 616 46.76 -11.85 -44.69
N ALA A 617 47.24 -10.62 -44.86
CA ALA A 617 48.67 -10.31 -44.86
C ALA A 617 49.31 -10.60 -43.49
N ILE A 618 48.64 -10.27 -42.38
CA ILE A 618 49.07 -10.60 -41.01
C ILE A 618 49.10 -12.12 -40.81
N LEU A 619 48.08 -12.86 -41.28
CA LEU A 619 48.05 -14.33 -41.19
C LEU A 619 49.16 -14.98 -42.02
N GLN A 620 49.45 -14.44 -43.22
CA GLN A 620 50.52 -14.94 -44.08
C GLN A 620 51.90 -14.64 -43.48
N THR A 621 52.16 -13.41 -43.01
CA THR A 621 53.43 -13.04 -42.37
C THR A 621 53.65 -13.77 -41.04
N THR A 622 52.62 -13.97 -40.21
CA THR A 622 52.72 -14.79 -38.98
C THR A 622 52.95 -16.27 -39.28
N SER A 623 52.42 -16.80 -40.38
CA SER A 623 52.69 -18.18 -40.81
C SER A 623 54.09 -18.36 -41.41
N GLN A 624 54.60 -17.36 -42.14
CA GLN A 624 55.95 -17.34 -42.69
C GLN A 624 57.02 -17.17 -41.60
N THR A 625 56.80 -16.31 -40.60
CA THR A 625 57.72 -16.15 -39.44
C THR A 625 57.83 -17.42 -38.58
N LYS A 626 56.76 -18.21 -38.48
CA LYS A 626 56.80 -19.54 -37.83
C LYS A 626 57.57 -20.58 -38.66
N LYS A 627 57.55 -20.48 -40.00
CA LYS A 627 58.32 -21.35 -40.90
C LYS A 627 59.79 -20.94 -41.00
N SER A 628 60.11 -19.64 -40.99
CA SER A 628 61.50 -19.15 -41.02
C SER A 628 62.24 -19.39 -39.70
N LYS A 629 61.56 -19.31 -38.54
CA LYS A 629 62.13 -19.74 -37.25
C LYS A 629 62.48 -21.23 -37.18
N LYS A 630 61.83 -22.08 -37.99
CA LYS A 630 62.16 -23.52 -38.10
C LYS A 630 63.24 -23.83 -39.14
N LYS A 631 63.55 -22.91 -40.07
CA LYS A 631 64.59 -23.07 -41.10
C LYS A 631 65.95 -22.46 -40.74
N ASN A 632 66.01 -21.55 -39.77
CA ASN A 632 67.26 -20.91 -39.34
C ASN A 632 68.19 -21.80 -38.47
N LEU A 633 68.03 -23.13 -38.48
CA LEU A 633 68.94 -24.01 -37.72
C LEU A 633 70.09 -24.60 -38.55
N ASP A 634 70.10 -24.48 -39.88
CA ASP A 634 71.22 -24.93 -40.71
C ASP A 634 71.77 -23.78 -41.56
N ASN A 635 72.84 -23.16 -41.06
CA ASN A 635 73.68 -22.25 -41.82
C ASN A 635 74.44 -23.03 -42.89
N ILE A 636 74.27 -22.67 -44.17
CA ILE A 636 75.29 -22.54 -45.25
C ILE A 636 74.50 -22.36 -46.57
N ILE A 637 74.65 -21.18 -47.20
CA ILE A 637 74.41 -20.77 -48.61
C ILE A 637 73.86 -19.32 -48.61
N SER A 638 74.76 -18.34 -48.76
CA SER A 638 74.45 -16.91 -48.66
C SER A 638 74.07 -16.23 -49.98
N ASN A 639 74.17 -16.92 -51.13
CA ASN A 639 73.83 -16.31 -52.43
C ASN A 639 72.38 -16.55 -52.89
N ASP A 640 71.71 -17.61 -52.42
CA ASP A 640 70.28 -17.85 -52.70
C ASP A 640 69.35 -17.00 -51.81
N LEU A 641 69.88 -16.49 -50.69
CA LEU A 641 69.11 -15.75 -49.70
C LEU A 641 68.65 -14.37 -50.24
N HIS A 642 69.44 -13.74 -51.13
CA HIS A 642 69.11 -12.43 -51.69
C HIS A 642 68.00 -12.51 -52.76
N GLN A 643 67.98 -13.58 -53.57
CA GLN A 643 66.91 -13.82 -54.54
C GLN A 643 65.63 -14.33 -53.85
N GLN A 644 65.76 -15.16 -52.80
CA GLN A 644 64.62 -15.54 -51.98
C GLN A 644 64.05 -14.37 -51.19
N GLN A 645 64.86 -13.43 -50.68
CA GLN A 645 64.36 -12.23 -50.01
C GLN A 645 63.64 -11.27 -50.96
N GLN A 646 64.09 -11.14 -52.22
CA GLN A 646 63.37 -10.37 -53.24
C GLN A 646 62.04 -11.02 -53.64
N LEU A 647 61.97 -12.36 -53.66
CA LEU A 647 60.73 -13.11 -53.91
C LEU A 647 59.80 -13.14 -52.68
N ASP A 648 60.34 -13.16 -51.46
CA ASP A 648 59.61 -13.07 -50.19
C ASP A 648 59.11 -11.64 -49.90
N SER A 649 59.66 -10.62 -50.58
CA SER A 649 59.15 -9.24 -50.53
C SER A 649 57.83 -9.05 -51.27
N ILE A 650 57.39 -10.06 -52.03
CA ILE A 650 56.11 -10.11 -52.75
C ILE A 650 55.24 -11.17 -52.08
N LEU A 651 54.00 -10.80 -51.70
CA LEU A 651 53.03 -11.77 -51.17
C LEU A 651 52.77 -12.86 -52.21
N THR A 652 53.07 -14.11 -51.85
CA THR A 652 52.91 -15.27 -52.74
C THR A 652 51.45 -15.77 -52.74
N ILE A 653 50.89 -16.04 -53.93
CA ILE A 653 49.53 -16.57 -54.07
C ILE A 653 49.55 -18.06 -53.67
N THR A 654 49.14 -18.39 -52.44
CA THR A 654 49.06 -19.78 -51.97
C THR A 654 47.61 -20.25 -51.88
N ASN A 655 47.25 -21.30 -52.62
CA ASN A 655 45.94 -21.95 -52.54
C ASN A 655 46.03 -23.16 -51.57
N ASN A 656 45.61 -22.99 -50.32
CA ASN A 656 45.67 -24.04 -49.29
C ASN A 656 44.43 -24.94 -49.33
N SER A 657 44.33 -25.84 -50.31
CA SER A 657 43.34 -26.93 -50.26
C SER A 657 43.87 -28.07 -49.38
N SER A 658 43.29 -28.24 -48.20
CA SER A 658 43.66 -29.24 -47.19
C SER A 658 43.41 -30.68 -47.66
N LYS A 659 44.44 -31.54 -47.63
CA LYS A 659 44.27 -33.01 -47.58
C LYS A 659 44.70 -33.50 -46.19
N LYS A 660 43.77 -34.12 -45.46
CA LYS A 660 44.01 -34.81 -44.18
C LYS A 660 44.96 -36.00 -44.40
N ILE A 661 46.02 -36.10 -43.60
CA ILE A 661 47.07 -37.13 -43.69
C ILE A 661 46.84 -38.20 -42.60
N HIS A 662 46.88 -39.47 -43.00
CA HIS A 662 47.05 -40.64 -42.13
C HIS A 662 48.56 -40.90 -41.92
N LEU A 663 48.97 -41.16 -40.67
CA LEU A 663 50.35 -41.23 -40.14
C LEU A 663 51.23 -42.41 -40.64
N GLY A 664 51.23 -42.76 -41.93
CA GLY A 664 51.96 -43.93 -42.45
C GLY A 664 52.84 -43.74 -43.69
N GLU A 665 52.88 -42.57 -44.34
CA GLU A 665 53.51 -42.37 -45.67
C GLU A 665 54.64 -41.31 -45.70
N ASP A 666 55.40 -41.14 -44.62
CA ASP A 666 56.39 -40.05 -44.52
C ASP A 666 57.54 -40.11 -45.56
N GLY A 667 57.91 -41.30 -46.06
CA GLY A 667 58.97 -41.45 -47.07
C GLY A 667 58.57 -41.07 -48.51
N ILE A 668 57.28 -41.17 -48.85
CA ILE A 668 56.75 -40.93 -50.21
C ILE A 668 56.40 -39.45 -50.40
N GLU A 669 56.12 -38.72 -49.32
CA GLU A 669 55.82 -37.30 -49.38
C GLU A 669 57.07 -36.42 -49.48
N ILE A 670 58.22 -36.88 -48.98
CA ILE A 670 59.49 -36.15 -49.09
C ILE A 670 59.92 -36.06 -50.56
N SER A 671 59.81 -37.16 -51.32
CA SER A 671 60.14 -37.17 -52.75
C SER A 671 59.18 -36.36 -53.62
N LYS A 672 57.93 -36.15 -53.17
CA LYS A 672 56.97 -35.22 -53.82
C LYS A 672 57.23 -33.74 -53.51
N LYS A 673 58.00 -33.44 -52.45
CA LYS A 673 58.34 -32.06 -52.04
C LYS A 673 59.60 -31.51 -52.70
N VAL A 674 60.45 -32.36 -53.28
CA VAL A 674 61.65 -31.91 -53.97
C VAL A 674 61.26 -31.34 -55.35
N PRO A 675 61.63 -30.09 -55.68
CA PRO A 675 61.35 -29.52 -56.98
C PRO A 675 62.07 -30.30 -58.09
N LYS A 676 61.57 -30.19 -59.34
CA LYS A 676 62.14 -30.89 -60.53
C LYS A 676 63.64 -30.64 -60.74
N TYR A 677 64.19 -29.57 -60.15
CA TYR A 677 65.61 -29.29 -60.12
C TYR A 677 65.99 -28.88 -58.69
N SER A 678 66.88 -29.64 -58.07
CA SER A 678 67.52 -29.31 -56.80
C SER A 678 69.00 -29.70 -56.89
N ILE A 679 69.87 -28.88 -56.29
CA ILE A 679 71.30 -29.17 -56.19
C ILE A 679 71.57 -29.57 -54.74
N GLU A 680 71.63 -30.86 -54.47
CA GLU A 680 71.97 -31.38 -53.15
C GLU A 680 73.48 -31.58 -53.08
N LYS A 681 74.16 -30.78 -52.24
CA LYS A 681 75.59 -30.90 -51.99
C LYS A 681 75.81 -31.69 -50.70
N LEU A 682 76.25 -32.94 -50.82
CA LEU A 682 76.67 -33.75 -49.68
C LEU A 682 78.00 -33.20 -49.13
N VAL A 683 78.00 -32.83 -47.85
CA VAL A 683 79.20 -32.45 -47.09
C VAL A 683 79.58 -33.66 -46.23
N LEU A 684 80.81 -34.16 -46.38
CA LEU A 684 81.38 -35.22 -45.54
C LEU A 684 81.95 -34.65 -44.25
#